data_AF-A0A521TLV2-F1
#
_entry.id   AF-A0A521TLV2-F1
#
_cell.length_a   1.000
_cell.length_b   1.000
_cell.length_c   1.000
_cell.angle_alpha   90.00
_cell.angle_beta   90.00
_cell.angle_gamma   90.00
#
_symmetry.space_group_name_H-M   'P 1'
#
loop_
_entity.id
_entity.type
_entity.pdbx_description
1 polymer ?
#
loop_
_entity_poly.entity_id
_entity_poly.type
_entity_poly.pdbx_seq_one_letter_code
_entity_poly.pdbx_strand_id
1 'polypeptide(L)'
;MPPRFDRSFLPPAAFEFVVLADTHYMPDPGPAVEFPSRRRQGDRADAALGMAAALKPDFVIHMGDLVQAVPESPDFTRVQDGALAQLARHGITPRFVAGNQDIGDKDDPTMPQVQVTAASLAAWHARFGPSWHFWDLDSWRFVVVNSQILNCDLPERESQRAWLERTLSESADRRLCVLLHVPPFICFATEPDTGHYDNIGQPDRDWLLDLIGEHRVELVLTGHCHVQFVNRIGRARLRTLPSTSHTRPGFGELFAAAPAPEQGRDDTPKLGFVLARAQAEGIRLHAIATGGATSLHNDGAIRLFTRLSADLPASPLVVTLTHPLAVTADVPVAWPSAIRQPARDDYPFLALLEMGARHVRFPASDLDGAASRERLAFLRDEGCETIATVLDPARADIERLIERHRELLDGVEIQLTSRALRADGWPQALALLDDSSITASLCAVTPGQILPGKQLPRTRIGFRLEDLADLASALWTSHDRPSRIVLHAPPGTPVATILRDAHRIAPGIALDLRVDFGVDDIANVARLAEALIVAATAKGTRVLVEPIIDLDRTMDVAHGLLDRLRNPRPAFHAARCLTTTLFSDGAPWTRSGDSGPDDRVIALARGTERAWLVLPGGQSCRPADLGATAARRFDLARGLVYDVDDAPLDPTAATFLWRG
;
A
#
# COMPACT_ATOMS: atom_id res chain seq x y z
N MET A 1 -16.89 13.25 -19.47
CA MET A 1 -16.92 13.99 -18.19
C MET A 1 -15.62 13.71 -17.45
N PRO A 2 -15.06 14.67 -16.67
CA PRO A 2 -13.86 14.42 -15.88
C PRO A 2 -14.10 13.26 -14.89
N PRO A 3 -13.06 12.52 -14.50
CA PRO A 3 -13.18 11.49 -13.47
C PRO A 3 -13.63 12.13 -12.16
N ARG A 4 -14.52 11.44 -11.42
CA ARG A 4 -15.01 11.88 -10.12
C ARG A 4 -14.28 11.13 -9.01
N PHE A 5 -14.03 11.82 -7.91
CA PHE A 5 -13.36 11.28 -6.74
C PHE A 5 -14.19 11.54 -5.49
N ASP A 6 -14.38 10.52 -4.67
CA ASP A 6 -15.04 10.62 -3.38
C ASP A 6 -13.99 10.72 -2.27
N ARG A 7 -13.99 11.87 -1.57
CA ARG A 7 -13.09 12.17 -0.45
C ARG A 7 -13.84 12.27 0.88
N SER A 8 -15.12 11.96 0.90
CA SER A 8 -16.01 12.22 2.06
C SER A 8 -15.53 11.57 3.35
N PHE A 9 -14.81 10.46 3.27
CA PHE A 9 -14.29 9.75 4.43
C PHE A 9 -12.90 10.22 4.87
N LEU A 10 -12.19 11.03 4.09
CA LEU A 10 -10.82 11.38 4.41
C LEU A 10 -10.74 12.46 5.50
N PRO A 11 -9.70 12.46 6.36
CA PRO A 11 -9.46 13.57 7.27
C PRO A 11 -9.22 14.88 6.48
N PRO A 12 -9.52 16.05 7.08
CA PRO A 12 -9.19 17.33 6.47
C PRO A 12 -7.68 17.43 6.22
N ALA A 13 -7.30 18.09 5.13
CA ALA A 13 -5.92 18.42 4.82
C ALA A 13 -5.78 19.94 4.80
N ALA A 14 -4.63 20.46 5.25
CA ALA A 14 -4.30 21.88 5.17
C ALA A 14 -4.15 22.31 3.70
N PHE A 15 -3.48 21.46 2.91
CA PHE A 15 -3.37 21.56 1.46
C PHE A 15 -3.13 20.17 0.85
N GLU A 16 -3.38 20.05 -0.44
CA GLU A 16 -3.23 18.86 -1.25
C GLU A 16 -2.41 19.17 -2.50
N PHE A 17 -1.47 18.28 -2.86
CA PHE A 17 -0.69 18.42 -4.08
C PHE A 17 -0.57 17.11 -4.82
N VAL A 18 -0.44 17.19 -6.14
CA VAL A 18 -0.22 16.00 -6.98
C VAL A 18 1.24 15.93 -7.39
N VAL A 19 1.80 14.73 -7.37
CA VAL A 19 3.14 14.44 -7.86
C VAL A 19 3.05 13.44 -9.00
N LEU A 20 3.47 13.88 -10.18
CA LEU A 20 3.62 13.07 -11.40
C LEU A 20 5.11 12.82 -11.64
N ALA A 21 5.46 11.68 -12.20
CA ALA A 21 6.83 11.34 -12.53
C ALA A 21 6.86 10.61 -13.88
N ASP A 22 7.95 10.79 -14.62
CA ASP A 22 8.28 9.94 -15.77
C ASP A 22 7.14 9.90 -16.80
N THR A 23 6.66 11.08 -17.22
CA THR A 23 5.61 11.16 -18.25
C THR A 23 6.12 10.76 -19.61
N HIS A 24 7.42 10.97 -19.88
CA HIS A 24 8.08 10.54 -21.11
C HIS A 24 7.26 10.92 -22.35
N TYR A 25 6.78 12.16 -22.40
CA TYR A 25 6.00 12.63 -23.53
C TYR A 25 6.76 12.37 -24.83
N MET A 26 6.06 11.74 -25.77
CA MET A 26 6.60 11.34 -27.04
C MET A 26 5.48 11.44 -28.08
N PRO A 27 5.63 12.25 -29.15
CA PRO A 27 4.75 12.17 -30.32
C PRO A 27 4.91 10.79 -31.00
N ASP A 28 4.14 10.51 -32.06
CA ASP A 28 4.23 9.23 -32.77
C ASP A 28 5.70 8.86 -33.09
N PRO A 29 6.23 7.77 -32.50
CA PRO A 29 7.64 7.39 -32.65
C PRO A 29 7.97 6.79 -34.04
N GLY A 30 7.03 6.82 -34.99
CA GLY A 30 7.21 6.24 -36.32
C GLY A 30 7.05 4.72 -36.33
N PRO A 31 7.29 4.01 -37.44
CA PRO A 31 6.87 2.61 -37.61
C PRO A 31 7.68 1.59 -36.80
N ALA A 32 8.95 1.87 -36.50
CA ALA A 32 9.83 0.96 -35.76
C ALA A 32 9.96 1.40 -34.30
N VAL A 33 9.47 0.57 -33.38
CA VAL A 33 9.67 0.75 -31.94
C VAL A 33 10.08 -0.58 -31.31
N GLU A 34 11.04 -0.53 -30.38
CA GLU A 34 11.46 -1.70 -29.59
C GLU A 34 10.30 -2.22 -28.73
N PHE A 35 9.54 -1.29 -28.15
CA PHE A 35 8.45 -1.56 -27.22
C PHE A 35 7.14 -0.94 -27.72
N PRO A 36 6.09 -1.73 -28.00
CA PRO A 36 4.79 -1.21 -28.46
C PRO A 36 4.17 -0.17 -27.51
N SER A 37 4.38 -0.30 -26.19
CA SER A 37 3.95 0.68 -25.18
C SER A 37 4.48 2.10 -25.41
N ARG A 38 5.59 2.27 -26.14
CA ARG A 38 6.15 3.58 -26.51
C ARG A 38 5.14 4.46 -27.25
N ARG A 39 4.28 3.86 -28.08
CA ARG A 39 3.22 4.58 -28.80
C ARG A 39 2.10 5.11 -27.89
N ARG A 40 1.99 4.58 -26.67
CA ARG A 40 0.93 4.90 -25.72
C ARG A 40 1.39 5.88 -24.64
N GLN A 41 2.68 6.24 -24.57
CA GLN A 41 3.23 7.10 -23.51
C GLN A 41 2.53 8.47 -23.47
N GLY A 42 2.42 9.15 -24.61
CA GLY A 42 1.75 10.45 -24.70
C GLY A 42 0.29 10.39 -24.23
N ASP A 43 -0.48 9.40 -24.69
CA ASP A 43 -1.89 9.26 -24.31
C ASP A 43 -2.09 8.83 -22.86
N ARG A 44 -1.18 8.00 -22.32
CA ARG A 44 -1.17 7.63 -20.89
C ARG A 44 -0.88 8.83 -20.00
N ALA A 45 0.13 9.62 -20.36
CA ALA A 45 0.42 10.88 -19.69
C ALA A 45 -0.79 11.82 -19.75
N ASP A 46 -1.45 11.95 -20.91
CA ASP A 46 -2.64 12.80 -21.05
C ASP A 46 -3.78 12.37 -20.13
N ALA A 47 -4.06 11.07 -20.05
CA ALA A 47 -5.09 10.53 -19.16
C ALA A 47 -4.72 10.76 -17.69
N ALA A 48 -3.45 10.55 -17.30
CA ALA A 48 -2.98 10.82 -15.95
C ALA A 48 -3.10 12.32 -15.58
N LEU A 49 -2.75 13.22 -16.50
CA LEU A 49 -2.89 14.67 -16.32
C LEU A 49 -4.36 15.08 -16.16
N GLY A 50 -5.26 14.49 -16.94
CA GLY A 50 -6.69 14.73 -16.80
C GLY A 50 -7.25 14.21 -15.46
N MET A 51 -6.75 13.07 -14.96
CA MET A 51 -7.07 12.59 -13.61
C MET A 51 -6.52 13.54 -12.53
N ALA A 52 -5.28 14.00 -12.68
CA ALA A 52 -4.64 14.93 -11.76
C ALA A 52 -5.38 16.27 -11.70
N ALA A 53 -5.75 16.85 -12.84
CA ALA A 53 -6.52 18.09 -12.90
C ALA A 53 -7.90 17.96 -12.25
N ALA A 54 -8.57 16.82 -12.44
CA ALA A 54 -9.87 16.56 -11.82
C ALA A 54 -9.80 16.45 -10.28
N LEU A 55 -8.61 16.22 -9.70
CA LEU A 55 -8.41 16.29 -8.26
C LEU A 55 -8.40 17.73 -7.74
N LYS A 56 -8.21 18.75 -8.58
CA LYS A 56 -8.11 20.16 -8.17
C LYS A 56 -7.11 20.37 -7.01
N PRO A 57 -5.85 19.91 -7.14
CA PRO A 57 -4.85 20.13 -6.11
C PRO A 57 -4.46 21.62 -6.00
N ASP A 58 -3.88 22.03 -4.88
CA ASP A 58 -3.35 23.37 -4.68
C ASP A 58 -2.15 23.65 -5.61
N PHE A 59 -1.33 22.63 -5.88
CA PHE A 59 -0.26 22.67 -6.86
C PHE A 59 0.10 21.27 -7.37
N VAL A 60 0.89 21.23 -8.45
CA VAL A 60 1.39 20.00 -9.07
C VAL A 60 2.91 20.03 -9.10
N ILE A 61 3.56 18.90 -8.85
CA ILE A 61 4.99 18.68 -9.04
C ILE A 61 5.17 17.67 -10.18
N HIS A 62 6.12 17.92 -11.08
CA HIS A 62 6.60 16.95 -12.06
C HIS A 62 8.03 16.53 -11.73
N MET A 63 8.20 15.28 -11.33
CA MET A 63 9.45 14.70 -10.80
C MET A 63 10.45 14.32 -11.89
N GLY A 64 10.60 15.10 -12.96
CA GLY A 64 11.54 14.83 -14.06
C GLY A 64 11.10 13.78 -15.07
N ASP A 65 11.89 13.68 -16.14
CA ASP A 65 11.65 12.89 -17.34
C ASP A 65 10.32 13.26 -18.00
N LEU A 66 10.19 14.56 -18.32
CA LEU A 66 9.01 15.15 -18.96
C LEU A 66 8.85 14.63 -20.39
N VAL A 67 9.96 14.42 -21.09
CA VAL A 67 9.98 13.98 -22.48
C VAL A 67 10.83 12.73 -22.64
N GLN A 68 10.52 11.92 -23.64
CA GLN A 68 11.30 10.72 -23.96
C GLN A 68 12.51 11.02 -24.85
N ALA A 69 12.54 12.20 -25.49
CA ALA A 69 13.69 12.68 -26.26
C ALA A 69 14.78 13.18 -25.32
N VAL A 70 16.05 13.01 -25.71
CA VAL A 70 17.23 13.50 -24.95
C VAL A 70 17.70 14.86 -25.49
N PRO A 71 18.47 15.66 -24.72
CA PRO A 71 18.86 17.02 -25.12
C PRO A 71 19.61 17.15 -26.45
N GLU A 72 20.36 16.11 -26.84
CA GLU A 72 21.08 16.05 -28.12
C GLU A 72 20.19 15.74 -29.33
N SER A 73 18.92 15.37 -29.10
CA SER A 73 17.98 15.04 -30.17
C SER A 73 17.60 16.29 -30.97
N PRO A 74 17.61 16.26 -32.33
CA PRO A 74 17.22 17.43 -33.15
C PRO A 74 15.83 17.99 -32.85
N ASP A 75 14.92 17.12 -32.40
CA ASP A 75 13.52 17.44 -32.09
C ASP A 75 13.27 17.79 -30.61
N PHE A 76 14.31 17.83 -29.76
CA PHE A 76 14.16 17.92 -28.31
C PHE A 76 13.24 19.08 -27.86
N THR A 77 13.51 20.31 -28.33
CA THR A 77 12.68 21.48 -28.00
C THR A 77 11.24 21.33 -28.49
N ARG A 78 11.02 20.78 -29.69
CA ARG A 78 9.68 20.55 -30.25
C ARG A 78 8.89 19.55 -29.40
N VAL A 79 9.54 18.49 -28.92
CA VAL A 79 8.91 17.49 -28.03
C VAL A 79 8.60 18.13 -26.67
N GLN A 80 9.49 18.95 -26.12
CA GLN A 80 9.21 19.72 -24.89
C GLN A 80 8.04 20.69 -25.05
N ASP A 81 7.93 21.39 -26.18
CA ASP A 81 6.78 22.25 -26.48
C ASP A 81 5.48 21.45 -26.50
N GLY A 82 5.51 20.24 -27.08
CA GLY A 82 4.37 19.32 -27.09
C GLY A 82 3.95 18.87 -25.68
N ALA A 83 4.91 18.53 -24.82
CA ALA A 83 4.66 18.17 -23.43
C ALA A 83 4.07 19.33 -22.62
N LEU A 84 4.63 20.55 -22.78
CA LEU A 84 4.10 21.75 -22.14
C LEU A 84 2.68 22.09 -22.63
N ALA A 85 2.42 21.94 -23.93
CA ALA A 85 1.07 22.10 -24.47
C ALA A 85 0.11 21.06 -23.88
N GLN A 86 0.54 19.81 -23.71
CA GLN A 86 -0.26 18.76 -23.07
C GLN A 86 -0.63 19.12 -21.63
N LEU A 87 0.34 19.58 -20.82
CA LEU A 87 0.10 20.08 -19.47
C LEU A 87 -0.90 21.25 -19.46
N ALA A 88 -0.71 22.23 -20.34
CA ALA A 88 -1.54 23.41 -20.44
C ALA A 88 -3.00 23.10 -20.81
N ARG A 89 -3.26 22.07 -21.64
CA ARG A 89 -4.64 21.63 -21.97
C ARG A 89 -5.44 21.21 -20.74
N HIS A 90 -4.78 20.71 -19.70
CA HIS A 90 -5.40 20.32 -18.43
C HIS A 90 -5.35 21.44 -17.38
N GLY A 91 -4.85 22.63 -17.74
CA GLY A 91 -4.68 23.75 -16.80
C GLY A 91 -3.58 23.51 -15.76
N ILE A 92 -2.64 22.61 -16.04
CA ILE A 92 -1.56 22.25 -15.11
C ILE A 92 -0.31 23.06 -15.45
N THR A 93 0.23 23.76 -14.44
CA THR A 93 1.55 24.40 -14.49
C THR A 93 2.37 23.88 -13.31
N PRO A 94 3.18 22.83 -13.50
CA PRO A 94 3.81 22.14 -12.38
C PRO A 94 5.09 22.85 -11.92
N ARG A 95 5.50 22.56 -10.68
CA ARG A 95 6.89 22.76 -10.24
C ARG A 95 7.72 21.62 -10.80
N PHE A 96 8.74 21.95 -11.60
CA PHE A 96 9.56 20.94 -12.26
C PHE A 96 10.78 20.56 -11.41
N VAL A 97 11.04 19.25 -11.37
CA VAL A 97 12.33 18.65 -11.01
C VAL A 97 12.98 18.17 -12.30
N ALA A 98 14.29 18.35 -12.46
CA ALA A 98 14.99 17.93 -13.67
C ALA A 98 15.29 16.42 -13.65
N GLY A 99 14.90 15.70 -14.71
CA GLY A 99 15.27 14.30 -14.93
C GLY A 99 16.44 14.12 -15.91
N ASN A 100 16.94 12.89 -16.02
CA ASN A 100 18.08 12.57 -16.90
C ASN A 100 17.73 12.76 -18.39
N GLN A 101 16.48 12.47 -18.80
CA GLN A 101 16.03 12.75 -20.17
C GLN A 101 15.91 14.26 -20.45
N ASP A 102 15.75 15.07 -19.41
CA ASP A 102 15.48 16.49 -19.55
C ASP A 102 16.75 17.33 -19.71
N ILE A 103 17.86 16.93 -19.07
CA ILE A 103 19.10 17.73 -19.03
C ILE A 103 20.37 16.93 -19.28
N GLY A 104 20.28 15.61 -19.45
CA GLY A 104 21.41 14.69 -19.44
C GLY A 104 21.54 13.99 -18.08
N ASP A 105 22.25 12.87 -18.09
CA ASP A 105 22.38 11.97 -16.95
C ASP A 105 23.59 12.33 -16.06
N LYS A 106 23.65 11.69 -14.89
CA LYS A 106 24.78 11.79 -13.94
C LYS A 106 26.11 11.38 -14.58
N ASP A 107 27.20 11.90 -14.04
CA ASP A 107 28.56 11.50 -14.46
C ASP A 107 28.88 10.09 -13.99
N ASP A 108 28.54 9.11 -14.84
CA ASP A 108 28.97 7.73 -14.69
C ASP A 108 29.33 7.16 -16.07
N PRO A 109 30.61 6.77 -16.29
CA PRO A 109 31.10 6.35 -17.61
C PRO A 109 30.50 5.02 -18.10
N THR A 110 29.72 4.34 -17.26
CA THR A 110 29.01 3.10 -17.62
C THR A 110 27.56 3.34 -18.03
N MET A 111 27.03 4.55 -17.84
CA MET A 111 25.64 4.88 -18.15
C MET A 111 25.43 5.09 -19.65
N PRO A 112 24.25 4.73 -20.18
CA PRO A 112 23.99 4.79 -21.62
C PRO A 112 23.61 6.19 -22.12
N GLN A 113 23.19 7.10 -21.24
CA GLN A 113 22.76 8.44 -21.61
C GLN A 113 23.93 9.43 -21.58
N VAL A 114 23.86 10.45 -22.43
CA VAL A 114 24.83 11.54 -22.39
C VAL A 114 24.75 12.31 -21.08
N GLN A 115 25.92 12.66 -20.57
CA GLN A 115 26.06 13.37 -19.31
C GLN A 115 25.48 14.79 -19.42
N VAL A 116 24.98 15.30 -18.29
CA VAL A 116 24.60 16.71 -18.17
C VAL A 116 25.78 17.63 -18.52
N THR A 117 25.49 18.71 -19.24
CA THR A 117 26.48 19.71 -19.64
C THR A 117 26.07 21.08 -19.13
N ALA A 118 27.02 22.02 -19.04
CA ALA A 118 26.70 23.42 -18.73
C ALA A 118 25.68 24.02 -19.72
N ALA A 119 25.72 23.61 -20.99
CA ALA A 119 24.79 24.08 -22.02
C ALA A 119 23.37 23.53 -21.82
N SER A 120 23.22 22.23 -21.54
CA SER A 120 21.90 21.63 -21.28
C SER A 120 21.30 22.16 -19.96
N LEU A 121 22.12 22.35 -18.94
CA LEU A 121 21.72 22.96 -17.67
C LEU A 121 21.25 24.41 -17.85
N ALA A 122 22.00 25.23 -18.59
CA ALA A 122 21.61 26.61 -18.88
C ALA A 122 20.32 26.68 -19.72
N ALA A 123 20.15 25.78 -20.69
CA ALA A 123 18.93 25.68 -21.49
C ALA A 123 17.71 25.33 -20.62
N TRP A 124 17.87 24.42 -19.66
CA TRP A 124 16.84 24.12 -18.67
C TRP A 124 16.52 25.33 -17.81
N HIS A 125 17.51 26.01 -17.24
CA HIS A 125 17.29 27.21 -16.39
C HIS A 125 16.55 28.32 -17.14
N ALA A 126 16.89 28.55 -18.41
CA ALA A 126 16.23 29.54 -19.24
C ALA A 126 14.75 29.21 -19.50
N ARG A 127 14.40 27.92 -19.57
CA ARG A 127 13.07 27.46 -19.98
C ARG A 127 12.14 27.13 -18.81
N PHE A 128 12.64 26.46 -17.79
CA PHE A 128 11.87 25.95 -16.66
C PHE A 128 12.19 26.65 -15.33
N GLY A 129 13.20 27.52 -15.32
CA GLY A 129 13.72 28.16 -14.11
C GLY A 129 14.80 27.32 -13.42
N PRO A 130 15.31 27.76 -12.25
CA PRO A 130 16.39 27.09 -11.54
C PRO A 130 16.10 25.62 -11.26
N SER A 131 17.02 24.73 -11.62
CA SER A 131 16.88 23.28 -11.39
C SER A 131 17.05 22.85 -9.94
N TRP A 132 17.51 23.77 -9.08
CA TRP A 132 17.41 23.67 -7.62
C TRP A 132 16.84 24.97 -7.07
N HIS A 133 15.84 24.84 -6.21
CA HIS A 133 15.13 25.95 -5.60
C HIS A 133 14.30 25.43 -4.43
N PHE A 134 13.72 26.34 -3.64
CA PHE A 134 12.72 25.97 -2.66
C PHE A 134 11.51 26.89 -2.76
N TRP A 135 10.38 26.45 -2.21
CA TRP A 135 9.26 27.32 -1.90
C TRP A 135 8.64 26.91 -0.57
N ASP A 136 8.00 27.89 0.06
CA ASP A 136 7.29 27.70 1.32
C ASP A 136 5.78 27.67 1.06
N LEU A 137 5.08 26.78 1.77
CA LEU A 137 3.63 26.75 1.86
C LEU A 137 3.26 26.37 3.29
N ASP A 138 2.58 27.28 3.99
CA ASP A 138 2.33 27.17 5.42
C ASP A 138 3.62 26.88 6.23
N SER A 139 3.62 25.82 7.04
CA SER A 139 4.77 25.36 7.83
C SER A 139 5.75 24.49 7.04
N TRP A 140 5.47 24.23 5.75
CA TRP A 140 6.29 23.35 4.92
C TRP A 140 7.23 24.14 4.04
N ARG A 141 8.45 23.62 3.90
CA ARG A 141 9.38 23.99 2.84
C ARG A 141 9.59 22.80 1.91
N PHE A 142 9.37 23.03 0.63
CA PHE A 142 9.65 22.09 -0.43
C PHE A 142 10.97 22.48 -1.08
N VAL A 143 11.92 21.56 -1.14
CA VAL A 143 13.28 21.79 -1.63
C VAL A 143 13.53 20.89 -2.83
N VAL A 144 13.72 21.48 -4.00
CA VAL A 144 14.10 20.78 -5.22
C VAL A 144 15.62 20.73 -5.31
N VAL A 145 16.16 19.53 -5.47
CA VAL A 145 17.58 19.25 -5.68
C VAL A 145 17.73 18.63 -7.05
N ASN A 146 18.64 19.17 -7.87
CA ASN A 146 18.95 18.56 -9.16
C ASN A 146 19.90 17.37 -8.94
N SER A 147 19.37 16.16 -9.04
CA SER A 147 20.15 14.93 -8.87
C SER A 147 21.14 14.69 -10.01
N GLN A 148 20.91 15.25 -11.20
CA GLN A 148 21.74 14.96 -12.38
C GLN A 148 23.12 15.59 -12.33
N ILE A 149 23.29 16.68 -11.58
CA ILE A 149 24.57 17.37 -11.43
C ILE A 149 25.37 16.88 -10.21
N LEU A 150 24.80 15.97 -9.41
CA LEU A 150 25.52 15.33 -8.32
C LEU A 150 26.60 14.40 -8.89
N ASN A 151 27.77 14.42 -8.28
CA ASN A 151 29.01 13.76 -8.68
C ASN A 151 29.63 14.25 -10.00
N CYS A 152 29.05 15.23 -10.69
CA CYS A 152 29.62 15.79 -11.92
C CYS A 152 30.75 16.79 -11.66
N ASP A 153 31.66 16.96 -12.62
CA ASP A 153 32.66 18.04 -12.63
C ASP A 153 32.07 19.35 -13.21
N LEU A 154 31.03 19.87 -12.55
CA LEU A 154 30.39 21.14 -12.90
C LEU A 154 30.44 22.11 -11.70
N PRO A 155 30.83 23.39 -11.87
CA PRO A 155 30.81 24.39 -10.79
C PRO A 155 29.44 24.55 -10.12
N GLU A 156 28.37 24.29 -10.86
CA GLU A 156 26.99 24.30 -10.39
C GLU A 156 26.72 23.23 -9.33
N ARG A 157 27.47 22.12 -9.32
CA ARG A 157 27.39 21.09 -8.26
C ARG A 157 27.72 21.70 -6.90
N GLU A 158 28.88 22.35 -6.78
CA GLU A 158 29.31 22.97 -5.52
C GLU A 158 28.39 24.12 -5.12
N SER A 159 27.89 24.87 -6.11
CA SER A 159 26.92 25.95 -5.89
C SER A 159 25.61 25.39 -5.30
N GLN A 160 25.10 24.27 -5.82
CA GLN A 160 23.93 23.59 -5.29
C GLN A 160 24.19 23.03 -3.89
N ARG A 161 25.35 22.41 -3.62
CA ARG A 161 25.69 21.86 -2.31
C ARG A 161 25.68 22.94 -1.22
N ALA A 162 26.44 24.01 -1.44
CA ALA A 162 26.50 25.13 -0.50
C ALA A 162 25.14 25.83 -0.31
N TRP A 163 24.33 25.89 -1.37
CA TRP A 163 22.95 26.39 -1.28
C TRP A 163 22.05 25.47 -0.45
N LEU A 164 22.15 24.14 -0.62
CA LEU A 164 21.31 23.18 0.07
C LEU A 164 21.62 23.16 1.57
N GLU A 165 22.89 23.13 1.96
CA GLU A 165 23.34 23.21 3.36
C GLU A 165 22.79 24.46 4.05
N ARG A 166 22.90 25.62 3.39
CA ARG A 166 22.33 26.86 3.90
C ARG A 166 20.80 26.78 3.99
N THR A 167 20.14 26.29 2.94
CA THR A 167 18.68 26.21 2.89
C THR A 167 18.13 25.36 4.02
N LEU A 168 18.72 24.18 4.26
CA LEU A 168 18.24 23.26 5.30
C LEU A 168 18.57 23.76 6.72
N SER A 169 19.75 24.35 6.93
CA SER A 169 20.11 24.96 8.22
C SER A 169 19.22 26.16 8.59
N GLU A 170 18.80 26.97 7.61
CA GLU A 170 17.87 28.08 7.79
C GLU A 170 16.39 27.65 7.90
N SER A 171 16.10 26.34 7.91
CA SER A 171 14.73 25.79 7.94
C SER A 171 14.36 25.07 9.23
N ALA A 172 15.08 25.32 10.33
CA ALA A 172 14.91 24.57 11.58
C ALA A 172 13.50 24.67 12.21
N ASP A 173 12.73 25.70 11.87
CA ASP A 173 11.34 25.92 12.31
C ASP A 173 10.28 25.38 11.33
N ARG A 174 10.71 24.74 10.23
CA ARG A 174 9.84 24.25 9.14
C ARG A 174 9.88 22.75 9.01
N ARG A 175 8.79 22.20 8.47
CA ARG A 175 8.71 20.82 8.01
C ARG A 175 9.28 20.72 6.61
N LEU A 176 10.12 19.73 6.35
CA LEU A 176 10.91 19.67 5.12
C LEU A 176 10.47 18.52 4.22
N CYS A 177 10.23 18.84 2.94
CA CYS A 177 10.02 17.89 1.87
C CYS A 177 11.09 18.10 0.79
N VAL A 178 11.94 17.11 0.54
CA VAL A 178 13.00 17.15 -0.47
C VAL A 178 12.55 16.40 -1.72
N LEU A 179 12.80 16.97 -2.89
CA LEU A 179 12.36 16.50 -4.20
C LEU A 179 13.58 16.38 -5.11
N LEU A 180 13.82 15.19 -5.66
CA LEU A 180 14.92 14.92 -6.59
C LEU A 180 14.54 13.77 -7.54
N HIS A 181 15.03 13.76 -8.78
CA HIS A 181 14.59 12.76 -9.75
C HIS A 181 15.15 11.36 -9.46
N VAL A 182 16.48 11.23 -9.38
CA VAL A 182 17.17 9.95 -9.11
C VAL A 182 17.23 9.73 -7.60
N PRO A 183 16.83 8.56 -7.07
CA PRO A 183 16.89 8.32 -5.65
C PRO A 183 18.32 8.16 -5.12
N PRO A 184 18.57 8.47 -3.84
CA PRO A 184 19.87 8.18 -3.22
C PRO A 184 20.21 6.69 -3.22
N PHE A 185 19.20 5.82 -3.06
CA PHE A 185 19.28 4.35 -3.13
C PHE A 185 17.88 3.75 -3.29
N ILE A 186 17.78 2.49 -3.72
CA ILE A 186 16.49 1.80 -3.90
C ILE A 186 16.24 0.67 -2.89
N CYS A 187 17.29 0.00 -2.42
CA CYS A 187 17.26 -1.13 -1.50
C CYS A 187 18.14 -0.89 -0.26
N PHE A 188 19.41 -0.53 -0.43
CA PHE A 188 20.38 -0.28 0.64
C PHE A 188 21.14 1.04 0.43
N ALA A 189 21.34 1.82 1.49
CA ALA A 189 22.14 3.06 1.43
C ALA A 189 23.58 2.82 0.94
N THR A 190 24.11 1.62 1.17
CA THR A 190 25.47 1.20 0.78
C THR A 190 25.51 0.47 -0.56
N GLU A 191 24.53 0.67 -1.44
CA GLU A 191 24.56 0.13 -2.81
C GLU A 191 25.81 0.59 -3.59
N PRO A 192 26.29 -0.18 -4.57
CA PRO A 192 27.37 0.29 -5.44
C PRO A 192 26.98 1.56 -6.22
N ASP A 193 27.99 2.35 -6.60
CA ASP A 193 27.81 3.60 -7.34
C ASP A 193 27.98 3.39 -8.85
N THR A 194 29.21 3.06 -9.28
CA THR A 194 29.55 2.88 -10.69
C THR A 194 28.88 1.63 -11.25
N GLY A 195 28.20 1.76 -12.38
CA GLY A 195 27.47 0.66 -13.01
C GLY A 195 26.03 0.51 -12.54
N HIS A 196 25.62 1.28 -11.52
CA HIS A 196 24.26 1.31 -11.03
C HIS A 196 23.50 2.49 -11.65
N TYR A 197 22.48 2.19 -12.46
CA TYR A 197 21.70 3.22 -13.14
C TYR A 197 20.75 3.96 -12.20
N ASP A 198 20.12 3.23 -11.28
CA ASP A 198 18.94 3.72 -10.56
C ASP A 198 19.22 4.49 -9.26
N ASN A 199 20.47 4.89 -8.99
CA ASN A 199 20.80 5.62 -7.76
C ASN A 199 21.90 6.69 -7.96
N ILE A 200 21.96 7.65 -7.03
CA ILE A 200 23.01 8.67 -6.96
C ILE A 200 24.31 8.02 -6.49
N GLY A 201 25.46 8.27 -7.12
CA GLY A 201 26.75 7.70 -6.68
C GLY A 201 27.45 8.45 -5.52
N GLN A 202 28.63 7.99 -5.12
CA GLN A 202 29.53 8.68 -4.19
C GLN A 202 30.39 9.75 -4.88
N PRO A 203 30.84 10.79 -4.16
CA PRO A 203 30.66 11.05 -2.72
C PRO A 203 29.36 11.79 -2.34
N ASP A 204 28.58 12.27 -3.32
CA ASP A 204 27.41 13.11 -3.01
C ASP A 204 26.25 12.33 -2.38
N ARG A 205 26.18 11.01 -2.54
CA ARG A 205 25.21 10.18 -1.82
C ARG A 205 25.37 10.32 -0.31
N ASP A 206 26.53 10.02 0.24
CA ASP A 206 26.75 10.07 1.71
C ASP A 206 26.49 11.47 2.24
N TRP A 207 27.02 12.49 1.56
CA TRP A 207 26.76 13.89 1.89
C TRP A 207 25.26 14.21 1.97
N LEU A 208 24.49 13.77 0.97
CA LEU A 208 23.04 14.03 0.93
C LEU A 208 22.30 13.25 2.03
N LEU A 209 22.67 11.99 2.30
CA LEU A 209 22.06 11.18 3.34
C LEU A 209 22.29 11.79 4.74
N ASP A 210 23.52 12.21 5.02
CA ASP A 210 23.87 12.87 6.28
C ASP A 210 23.09 14.17 6.46
N LEU A 211 23.02 14.99 5.41
CA LEU A 211 22.32 16.27 5.44
C LEU A 211 20.81 16.11 5.65
N ILE A 212 20.19 15.12 5.00
CA ILE A 212 18.77 14.76 5.20
C ILE A 212 18.52 14.32 6.65
N GLY A 213 19.43 13.50 7.21
CA GLY A 213 19.35 13.01 8.59
C GLY A 213 19.50 14.12 9.62
N GLU A 214 20.51 14.99 9.46
CA GLU A 214 20.83 16.09 10.37
C GLU A 214 19.68 17.09 10.50
N HIS A 215 19.10 17.51 9.36
CA HIS A 215 18.04 18.51 9.32
C HIS A 215 16.64 17.93 9.50
N ARG A 216 16.51 16.66 9.90
CA ARG A 216 15.24 15.99 10.23
C ARG A 216 14.19 16.14 9.13
N VAL A 217 14.61 15.99 7.88
CA VAL A 217 13.71 15.97 6.73
C VAL A 217 12.61 14.92 6.98
N GLU A 218 11.37 15.25 6.62
CA GLU A 218 10.24 14.35 6.90
C GLU A 218 9.90 13.47 5.70
N LEU A 219 10.10 14.01 4.49
CA LEU A 219 9.73 13.34 3.26
C LEU A 219 10.75 13.64 2.16
N VAL A 220 11.14 12.59 1.44
CA VAL A 220 11.95 12.65 0.23
C VAL A 220 11.18 11.93 -0.87
N LEU A 221 10.89 12.62 -1.99
CA LEU A 221 10.19 12.04 -3.13
C LEU A 221 11.11 11.94 -4.35
N THR A 222 11.03 10.82 -5.06
CA THR A 222 11.87 10.54 -6.23
C THR A 222 11.10 9.89 -7.38
N GLY A 223 11.63 9.94 -8.60
CA GLY A 223 11.08 9.30 -9.81
C GLY A 223 12.03 8.22 -10.34
N HIS A 224 12.28 8.22 -11.66
CA HIS A 224 13.37 7.53 -12.36
C HIS A 224 13.27 6.00 -12.45
N CYS A 225 12.91 5.31 -11.37
CA CYS A 225 12.86 3.84 -11.36
C CYS A 225 11.61 3.27 -12.04
N HIS A 226 10.58 4.11 -12.25
CA HIS A 226 9.28 3.74 -12.85
C HIS A 226 8.51 2.65 -12.09
N VAL A 227 8.94 2.31 -10.87
CA VAL A 227 8.27 1.40 -9.93
C VAL A 227 8.39 2.00 -8.53
N GLN A 228 7.53 1.58 -7.62
CA GLN A 228 7.51 2.12 -6.27
C GLN A 228 8.50 1.43 -5.34
N PHE A 229 9.24 2.24 -4.58
CA PHE A 229 10.07 1.80 -3.45
C PHE A 229 9.77 2.67 -2.22
N VAL A 230 9.93 2.07 -1.03
CA VAL A 230 9.67 2.73 0.26
C VAL A 230 10.85 2.50 1.19
N ASN A 231 11.61 3.54 1.47
CA ASN A 231 12.79 3.52 2.34
C ASN A 231 12.71 4.59 3.43
N ARG A 232 13.72 4.62 4.29
CA ARG A 232 13.93 5.71 5.25
C ARG A 232 15.38 6.19 5.26
N ILE A 233 15.56 7.47 5.56
CA ILE A 233 16.85 8.10 5.84
C ILE A 233 16.73 8.74 7.21
N GLY A 234 17.25 8.07 8.24
CA GLY A 234 16.93 8.41 9.62
C GLY A 234 15.41 8.35 9.85
N ARG A 235 14.78 9.52 10.09
CA ARG A 235 13.32 9.64 10.24
C ARG A 235 12.59 10.04 8.94
N ALA A 236 13.32 10.46 7.91
CA ALA A 236 12.74 10.86 6.63
C ALA A 236 12.18 9.64 5.90
N ARG A 237 10.96 9.75 5.37
CA ARG A 237 10.41 8.73 4.46
C ARG A 237 10.96 9.00 3.07
N LEU A 238 11.59 8.00 2.45
CA LEU A 238 12.03 8.05 1.06
C LEU A 238 11.05 7.26 0.19
N ARG A 239 10.43 7.93 -0.78
CA ARG A 239 9.41 7.34 -1.65
C ARG A 239 9.76 7.54 -3.11
N THR A 240 10.10 6.44 -3.77
CA THR A 240 10.20 6.38 -5.23
C THR A 240 8.82 6.18 -5.81
N LEU A 241 8.44 7.06 -6.74
CA LEU A 241 7.09 7.15 -7.29
C LEU A 241 6.93 6.30 -8.55
N PRO A 242 5.70 5.86 -8.89
CA PRO A 242 5.45 5.17 -10.13
C PRO A 242 5.57 6.12 -11.33
N SER A 243 5.88 5.57 -12.50
CA SER A 243 5.72 6.28 -13.78
C SER A 243 4.26 6.35 -14.19
N THR A 244 3.87 7.40 -14.91
CA THR A 244 2.55 7.46 -15.55
C THR A 244 2.47 6.60 -16.82
N SER A 245 3.60 6.22 -17.40
CA SER A 245 3.69 5.85 -18.82
C SER A 245 4.13 4.41 -19.06
N HIS A 246 5.15 3.92 -18.37
CA HIS A 246 5.61 2.53 -18.45
C HIS A 246 6.48 2.15 -17.25
N THR A 247 6.60 0.86 -16.96
CA THR A 247 7.51 0.34 -15.93
C THR A 247 8.91 0.06 -16.50
N ARG A 248 9.90 -0.17 -15.64
CA ARG A 248 11.30 -0.44 -16.01
C ARG A 248 11.54 -1.95 -16.12
N PRO A 249 11.95 -2.47 -17.29
CA PRO A 249 12.43 -3.85 -17.42
C PRO A 249 13.55 -4.14 -16.42
N GLY A 250 13.63 -5.38 -15.93
CA GLY A 250 14.56 -5.79 -14.87
C GLY A 250 13.90 -5.89 -13.50
N PHE A 251 13.06 -4.92 -13.10
CA PHE A 251 12.32 -5.01 -11.83
C PHE A 251 11.21 -6.06 -11.83
N GLY A 252 10.92 -6.70 -12.97
CA GLY A 252 10.11 -7.91 -13.03
C GLY A 252 10.69 -9.08 -12.21
N GLU A 253 12.01 -9.09 -11.97
CA GLU A 253 12.71 -10.09 -11.14
C GLU A 253 12.31 -10.05 -9.67
N LEU A 254 11.72 -8.94 -9.20
CA LEU A 254 11.13 -8.85 -7.86
C LEU A 254 9.96 -9.83 -7.69
N PHE A 255 9.38 -10.29 -8.80
CA PHE A 255 8.18 -11.09 -8.79
C PHE A 255 8.48 -12.53 -9.18
N ALA A 256 8.23 -13.47 -8.26
CA ALA A 256 8.13 -14.89 -8.59
C ALA A 256 6.87 -15.18 -9.43
N ALA A 257 6.87 -14.72 -10.68
CA ALA A 257 5.84 -14.85 -11.71
C ALA A 257 6.48 -14.70 -13.11
N ALA A 258 5.76 -15.05 -14.17
CA ALA A 258 6.16 -14.60 -15.51
C ALA A 258 6.09 -13.06 -15.58
N PRO A 259 7.00 -12.40 -16.31
CA PRO A 259 6.98 -10.95 -16.41
C PRO A 259 5.67 -10.47 -17.06
N ALA A 260 5.26 -9.25 -16.73
CA ALA A 260 4.19 -8.56 -17.44
C ALA A 260 4.56 -8.38 -18.94
N PRO A 261 3.61 -7.99 -19.82
CA PRO A 261 3.89 -7.77 -21.23
C PRO A 261 5.10 -6.86 -21.46
N GLU A 262 5.75 -7.05 -22.61
CA GLU A 262 6.96 -6.29 -22.98
C GLU A 262 8.10 -6.44 -21.96
N GLN A 263 8.32 -7.67 -21.47
CA GLN A 263 9.40 -7.99 -20.52
C GLN A 263 9.29 -7.20 -19.20
N GLY A 264 8.05 -6.92 -18.79
CA GLY A 264 7.76 -6.11 -17.61
C GLY A 264 7.77 -4.60 -17.86
N ARG A 265 7.92 -4.11 -19.10
CA ARG A 265 7.79 -2.68 -19.43
C ARG A 265 6.33 -2.21 -19.41
N ASP A 266 5.39 -3.08 -19.74
CA ASP A 266 3.97 -2.74 -19.84
C ASP A 266 3.15 -3.31 -18.68
N ASP A 267 3.65 -3.19 -17.45
CA ASP A 267 2.95 -3.59 -16.24
C ASP A 267 1.93 -2.51 -15.81
N THR A 268 0.83 -2.43 -16.57
CA THR A 268 -0.13 -1.31 -16.48
C THR A 268 -0.77 -1.08 -15.11
N PRO A 269 -1.03 -2.09 -14.25
CA PRO A 269 -1.55 -1.85 -12.91
C PRO A 269 -0.62 -1.05 -12.00
N LYS A 270 0.69 -1.01 -12.30
CA LYS A 270 1.69 -0.24 -11.52
C LYS A 270 1.85 1.20 -11.99
N LEU A 271 1.25 1.57 -13.12
CA LEU A 271 1.30 2.93 -13.64
C LEU A 271 0.35 3.82 -12.86
N GLY A 272 0.82 5.03 -12.55
CA GLY A 272 0.08 5.91 -11.67
C GLY A 272 0.78 7.21 -11.36
N PHE A 273 0.24 7.89 -10.36
CA PHE A 273 0.80 9.11 -9.78
C PHE A 273 0.37 9.19 -8.31
N VAL A 274 0.83 10.19 -7.57
CA VAL A 274 0.52 10.32 -6.14
C VAL A 274 -0.28 11.60 -5.85
N LEU A 275 -1.32 11.47 -5.03
CA LEU A 275 -1.93 12.59 -4.32
C LEU A 275 -1.32 12.65 -2.91
N ALA A 276 -0.69 13.77 -2.60
CA ALA A 276 -0.14 14.06 -1.29
C ALA A 276 -1.10 15.00 -0.53
N ARG A 277 -1.39 14.66 0.73
CA ARG A 277 -2.32 15.40 1.58
C ARG A 277 -1.61 15.80 2.87
N ALA A 278 -1.41 17.10 3.08
CA ALA A 278 -0.74 17.61 4.26
C ALA A 278 -1.72 17.66 5.44
N GLN A 279 -1.50 16.81 6.44
CA GLN A 279 -2.23 16.78 7.70
C GLN A 279 -1.34 17.30 8.84
N ALA A 280 -1.92 17.50 10.03
CA ALA A 280 -1.19 17.96 11.20
C ALA A 280 0.00 17.04 11.54
N GLU A 281 -0.20 15.72 11.44
CA GLU A 281 0.81 14.71 11.75
C GLU A 281 1.82 14.53 10.60
N GLY A 282 1.50 14.98 9.39
CA GLY A 282 2.39 14.94 8.23
C GLY A 282 1.70 14.72 6.91
N ILE A 283 2.50 14.53 5.87
CA ILE A 283 1.98 14.27 4.51
C ILE A 283 1.56 12.80 4.39
N ARG A 284 0.32 12.55 3.98
CA ARG A 284 -0.16 11.23 3.53
C ARG A 284 -0.03 11.12 2.03
N LEU A 285 0.46 9.98 1.54
CA LEU A 285 0.70 9.74 0.11
C LEU A 285 -0.24 8.65 -0.40
N HIS A 286 -1.19 9.04 -1.23
CA HIS A 286 -2.15 8.13 -1.87
C HIS A 286 -1.69 7.86 -3.30
N ALA A 287 -1.25 6.62 -3.57
CA ALA A 287 -0.98 6.18 -4.93
C ALA A 287 -2.29 6.03 -5.70
N ILE A 288 -2.32 6.55 -6.92
CA ILE A 288 -3.48 6.53 -7.80
C ILE A 288 -3.08 5.77 -9.06
N ALA A 289 -3.57 4.54 -9.17
CA ALA A 289 -3.36 3.72 -10.35
C ALA A 289 -4.14 4.28 -11.55
N THR A 290 -3.46 4.48 -12.67
CA THR A 290 -4.09 4.82 -13.96
C THR A 290 -4.53 3.56 -14.69
N GLY A 291 -3.93 2.39 -14.38
CA GLY A 291 -4.18 1.13 -15.09
C GLY A 291 -3.72 1.16 -16.55
N GLY A 292 -2.81 2.10 -16.89
CA GLY A 292 -2.35 2.33 -18.26
C GLY A 292 -3.42 2.91 -19.20
N ALA A 293 -4.46 3.55 -18.66
CA ALA A 293 -5.50 4.23 -19.41
C ALA A 293 -4.90 5.26 -20.38
N THR A 294 -5.36 5.26 -21.63
CA THR A 294 -4.98 6.22 -22.69
C THR A 294 -6.04 7.28 -22.95
N SER A 295 -7.17 7.21 -22.26
CA SER A 295 -8.22 8.21 -22.32
C SER A 295 -9.04 8.22 -21.04
N LEU A 296 -9.69 9.35 -20.77
CA LEU A 296 -10.66 9.45 -19.70
C LEU A 296 -12.01 8.94 -20.20
N HIS A 297 -12.41 7.74 -19.77
CA HIS A 297 -13.79 7.29 -19.87
C HIS A 297 -14.44 7.39 -18.50
N ASN A 298 -15.62 8.01 -18.44
CA ASN A 298 -16.42 8.11 -17.24
C ASN A 298 -17.75 7.41 -17.53
N ASP A 299 -17.89 6.20 -17.01
CA ASP A 299 -19.06 5.33 -17.02
C ASP A 299 -20.04 5.66 -15.86
N GLY A 300 -19.87 6.82 -15.22
CA GLY A 300 -20.56 7.21 -13.99
C GLY A 300 -19.81 6.80 -12.72
N ALA A 301 -18.71 6.05 -12.81
CA ALA A 301 -17.94 5.63 -11.64
C ALA A 301 -17.25 6.82 -10.95
N ILE A 302 -17.30 6.79 -9.63
CA ILE A 302 -16.62 7.68 -8.70
C ILE A 302 -15.53 6.85 -8.00
N ARG A 303 -14.28 7.28 -8.07
CA ARG A 303 -13.18 6.59 -7.38
C ARG A 303 -13.18 6.99 -5.90
N LEU A 304 -13.29 6.02 -5.00
CA LEU A 304 -13.17 6.26 -3.56
C LEU A 304 -11.70 6.45 -3.17
N PHE A 305 -11.39 7.54 -2.48
CA PHE A 305 -10.14 7.63 -1.73
C PHE A 305 -10.31 6.96 -0.36
N THR A 306 -9.45 5.98 -0.11
CA THR A 306 -9.40 5.27 1.16
C THR A 306 -8.39 5.90 2.11
N ARG A 307 -8.68 5.81 3.40
CA ARG A 307 -7.70 6.21 4.44
C ARG A 307 -6.56 5.20 4.50
N LEU A 308 -5.37 5.68 4.85
CA LEU A 308 -4.21 4.83 5.09
C LEU A 308 -4.23 4.27 6.52
N SER A 309 -3.42 3.27 6.83
CA SER A 309 -3.32 2.65 8.16
C SER A 309 -3.17 3.65 9.31
N ALA A 310 -2.32 4.67 9.15
CA ALA A 310 -2.13 5.73 10.13
C ALA A 310 -3.41 6.52 10.48
N ASP A 311 -4.37 6.59 9.54
CA ASP A 311 -5.61 7.36 9.70
C ASP A 311 -6.82 6.46 10.07
N LEU A 312 -6.55 5.17 10.35
CA LEU A 312 -7.55 4.14 10.67
C LEU A 312 -7.19 3.35 11.95
N PRO A 313 -7.03 4.01 13.11
CA PRO A 313 -6.69 3.32 14.37
C PRO A 313 -7.76 2.32 14.83
N ALA A 314 -9.00 2.47 14.36
CA ALA A 314 -10.12 1.58 14.68
C ALA A 314 -10.32 0.42 13.68
N SER A 315 -9.50 0.33 12.62
CA SER A 315 -9.62 -0.75 11.64
C SER A 315 -9.39 -2.11 12.31
N PRO A 316 -10.28 -3.10 12.12
CA PRO A 316 -10.12 -4.43 12.71
C PRO A 316 -9.25 -5.35 11.83
N LEU A 317 -8.77 -4.87 10.69
CA LEU A 317 -8.11 -5.69 9.68
C LEU A 317 -6.73 -6.14 10.17
N VAL A 318 -6.56 -7.47 10.25
CA VAL A 318 -5.31 -8.16 10.52
C VAL A 318 -4.90 -8.89 9.24
N VAL A 319 -3.73 -8.59 8.69
CA VAL A 319 -3.19 -9.32 7.54
C VAL A 319 -2.10 -10.26 8.01
N THR A 320 -2.22 -11.55 7.69
CA THR A 320 -1.16 -12.52 7.99
C THR A 320 -0.13 -12.57 6.87
N LEU A 321 1.13 -12.41 7.25
CA LEU A 321 2.29 -12.57 6.37
C LEU A 321 2.57 -14.06 6.15
N THR A 322 2.02 -14.61 5.07
CA THR A 322 2.35 -15.98 4.60
C THR A 322 3.65 -16.02 3.79
N HIS A 323 4.16 -14.85 3.42
CA HIS A 323 5.45 -14.60 2.77
C HIS A 323 6.16 -13.50 3.57
N PRO A 324 7.50 -13.40 3.51
CA PRO A 324 8.22 -12.27 4.10
C PRO A 324 7.65 -10.93 3.61
N LEU A 325 7.56 -9.93 4.50
CA LEU A 325 6.99 -8.61 4.19
C LEU A 325 7.67 -7.93 2.99
N ALA A 326 8.99 -8.13 2.87
CA ALA A 326 9.77 -7.58 1.78
C ALA A 326 10.82 -8.60 1.34
N VAL A 327 10.77 -9.01 0.08
CA VAL A 327 11.75 -9.91 -0.53
C VAL A 327 12.72 -9.09 -1.35
N THR A 328 14.01 -9.36 -1.20
CA THR A 328 15.07 -8.76 -2.03
C THR A 328 15.41 -9.72 -3.17
N ALA A 329 15.63 -9.18 -4.36
CA ALA A 329 16.14 -9.92 -5.51
C ALA A 329 17.30 -9.14 -6.14
N ASP A 330 18.21 -9.86 -6.82
CA ASP A 330 19.25 -9.26 -7.63
C ASP A 330 18.75 -9.13 -9.08
N VAL A 331 18.51 -7.90 -9.52
CA VAL A 331 18.29 -7.63 -10.96
C VAL A 331 19.59 -7.99 -11.69
N PRO A 332 19.53 -8.81 -12.75
CA PRO A 332 20.72 -9.32 -13.43
C PRO A 332 21.50 -8.18 -14.11
N VAL A 333 22.77 -8.45 -14.40
CA VAL A 333 23.60 -7.58 -15.24
C VAL A 333 22.98 -7.53 -16.63
N ALA A 334 22.29 -6.45 -16.92
CA ALA A 334 21.63 -6.19 -18.19
C ALA A 334 21.50 -4.67 -18.37
N TRP A 335 21.48 -4.22 -19.62
CA TRP A 335 21.28 -2.82 -19.93
C TRP A 335 20.05 -2.26 -19.17
N PRO A 336 20.13 -1.06 -18.54
CA PRO A 336 21.23 -0.10 -18.63
C PRO A 336 22.35 -0.28 -17.59
N SER A 337 22.28 -1.29 -16.72
CA SER A 337 23.22 -1.46 -15.61
C SER A 337 24.36 -2.43 -15.94
N ALA A 338 25.56 -2.12 -15.44
CA ALA A 338 26.76 -2.93 -15.66
C ALA A 338 27.06 -3.91 -14.50
N ILE A 339 26.26 -3.85 -13.44
CA ILE A 339 26.37 -4.70 -12.24
C ILE A 339 25.01 -5.33 -11.92
N ARG A 340 25.02 -6.31 -11.00
CA ARG A 340 23.77 -6.78 -10.39
C ARG A 340 23.26 -5.70 -9.43
N GLN A 341 21.95 -5.44 -9.46
CA GLN A 341 21.35 -4.42 -8.62
C GLN A 341 20.43 -5.08 -7.60
N PRO A 342 20.73 -4.99 -6.30
CA PRO A 342 19.77 -5.43 -5.29
C PRO A 342 18.55 -4.52 -5.34
N ALA A 343 17.37 -5.11 -5.43
CA ALA A 343 16.10 -4.40 -5.40
C ALA A 343 15.12 -5.14 -4.48
N ARG A 344 14.15 -4.41 -3.93
CA ARG A 344 13.21 -4.94 -2.93
C ARG A 344 11.76 -4.82 -3.39
N ASP A 345 11.01 -5.90 -3.22
CA ASP A 345 9.56 -5.91 -3.42
C ASP A 345 8.85 -5.21 -2.24
N ASP A 346 8.55 -3.92 -2.41
CA ASP A 346 7.85 -3.10 -1.41
C ASP A 346 6.32 -3.04 -1.62
N TYR A 347 5.77 -3.73 -2.63
CA TYR A 347 4.34 -3.70 -2.89
C TYR A 347 3.49 -4.29 -1.75
N PRO A 348 3.87 -5.39 -1.08
CA PRO A 348 3.13 -5.88 0.08
C PRO A 348 3.06 -4.85 1.22
N PHE A 349 4.16 -4.13 1.47
CA PHE A 349 4.20 -3.04 2.44
C PHE A 349 3.21 -1.92 2.07
N LEU A 350 3.26 -1.45 0.83
CA LEU A 350 2.36 -0.41 0.32
C LEU A 350 0.89 -0.82 0.38
N ALA A 351 0.61 -2.08 0.01
CA ALA A 351 -0.73 -2.64 0.03
C ALA A 351 -1.33 -2.66 1.44
N LEU A 352 -0.54 -3.00 2.46
CA LEU A 352 -0.98 -2.97 3.86
C LEU A 352 -1.43 -1.57 4.27
N LEU A 353 -0.66 -0.54 3.90
CA LEU A 353 -1.01 0.85 4.18
C LEU A 353 -2.28 1.28 3.45
N GLU A 354 -2.39 0.94 2.16
CA GLU A 354 -3.52 1.34 1.31
C GLU A 354 -4.84 0.67 1.74
N MET A 355 -4.77 -0.56 2.23
CA MET A 355 -5.94 -1.26 2.80
C MET A 355 -6.39 -0.72 4.15
N GLY A 356 -5.59 0.13 4.79
CA GLY A 356 -5.85 0.53 6.17
C GLY A 356 -5.74 -0.64 7.13
N ALA A 357 -4.80 -1.56 6.88
CA ALA A 357 -4.53 -2.66 7.81
C ALA A 357 -4.00 -2.06 9.12
N ARG A 358 -4.69 -2.34 10.24
CA ARG A 358 -4.22 -1.90 11.56
C ARG A 358 -3.25 -2.90 12.16
N HIS A 359 -3.37 -4.18 11.86
CA HIS A 359 -2.53 -5.21 12.47
C HIS A 359 -1.87 -6.08 11.40
N VAL A 360 -0.64 -6.50 11.67
CA VAL A 360 0.12 -7.43 10.84
C VAL A 360 0.60 -8.58 11.69
N ARG A 361 0.22 -9.79 11.29
CA ARG A 361 0.53 -11.04 11.97
C ARG A 361 1.61 -11.79 11.21
N PHE A 362 2.68 -12.21 11.88
CA PHE A 362 3.84 -12.82 11.22
C PHE A 362 4.53 -13.87 12.12
N PRO A 363 5.25 -14.85 11.54
CA PRO A 363 6.04 -15.80 12.32
C PRO A 363 7.15 -15.11 13.11
N ALA A 364 7.32 -15.43 14.40
CA ALA A 364 8.36 -14.80 15.23
C ALA A 364 9.79 -14.97 14.66
N SER A 365 10.03 -16.01 13.85
CA SER A 365 11.29 -16.23 13.14
C SER A 365 11.66 -15.10 12.17
N ASP A 366 10.69 -14.30 11.69
CA ASP A 366 11.00 -13.14 10.85
C ASP A 366 11.84 -12.10 11.62
N LEU A 367 11.80 -12.11 12.96
CA LEU A 367 12.61 -11.22 13.79
C LEU A 367 14.08 -11.65 13.87
N ASP A 368 14.47 -12.82 13.35
CA ASP A 368 15.88 -13.23 13.30
C ASP A 368 16.68 -12.38 12.30
N GLY A 369 16.03 -11.94 11.21
CA GLY A 369 16.64 -11.12 10.15
C GLY A 369 16.60 -9.62 10.43
N ALA A 370 17.75 -8.93 10.28
CA ALA A 370 17.82 -7.47 10.47
C ALA A 370 16.92 -6.68 9.51
N ALA A 371 16.90 -7.08 8.23
CA ALA A 371 16.05 -6.44 7.22
C ALA A 371 14.56 -6.54 7.58
N SER A 372 14.08 -7.73 7.94
CA SER A 372 12.69 -7.93 8.37
C SER A 372 12.33 -7.08 9.60
N ARG A 373 13.21 -7.01 10.61
CA ARG A 373 13.02 -6.13 11.78
C ARG A 373 12.90 -4.66 11.37
N GLU A 374 13.74 -4.18 10.47
CA GLU A 374 13.70 -2.80 9.99
C GLU A 374 12.38 -2.49 9.25
N ARG A 375 11.90 -3.43 8.42
CA ARG A 375 10.62 -3.28 7.71
C ARG A 375 9.43 -3.29 8.66
N LEU A 376 9.42 -4.17 9.66
CA LEU A 376 8.36 -4.21 10.67
C LEU A 376 8.37 -2.93 11.52
N ALA A 377 9.54 -2.43 11.91
CA ALA A 377 9.67 -1.15 12.59
C ALA A 377 9.11 0.01 11.74
N PHE A 378 9.42 0.02 10.45
CA PHE A 378 8.88 1.04 9.55
C PHE A 378 7.35 0.95 9.44
N LEU A 379 6.83 -0.27 9.29
CA LEU A 379 5.39 -0.46 9.20
C LEU A 379 4.66 -0.01 10.49
N ARG A 380 5.30 -0.19 11.66
CA ARG A 380 4.80 0.35 12.93
C ARG A 380 4.71 1.87 12.94
N ASP A 381 5.75 2.54 12.45
CA ASP A 381 5.76 4.00 12.35
C ASP A 381 4.71 4.53 11.36
N GLU A 382 4.27 3.70 10.41
CA GLU A 382 3.17 4.00 9.48
C GLU A 382 1.77 3.60 10.02
N GLY A 383 1.68 3.28 11.31
CA GLY A 383 0.41 3.10 12.03
C GLY A 383 -0.13 1.68 12.10
N CYS A 384 0.67 0.67 11.76
CA CYS A 384 0.33 -0.74 11.95
C CYS A 384 0.85 -1.28 13.28
N GLU A 385 0.12 -2.20 13.88
CA GLU A 385 0.55 -2.97 15.04
C GLU A 385 1.06 -4.35 14.62
N THR A 386 2.06 -4.88 15.32
CA THR A 386 2.76 -6.12 14.96
C THR A 386 2.45 -7.23 15.97
N ILE A 387 2.03 -8.38 15.43
CA ILE A 387 1.64 -9.57 16.20
C ILE A 387 2.52 -10.75 15.79
N ALA A 388 3.42 -11.18 16.68
CA ALA A 388 4.30 -12.32 16.41
C ALA A 388 3.62 -13.63 16.78
N THR A 389 3.65 -14.64 15.91
CA THR A 389 3.12 -15.97 16.19
C THR A 389 4.23 -16.92 16.62
N VAL A 390 3.98 -17.71 17.67
CA VAL A 390 4.91 -18.73 18.17
C VAL A 390 4.19 -20.06 18.33
N LEU A 391 4.72 -21.12 17.72
CA LEU A 391 4.14 -22.46 17.72
C LEU A 391 4.69 -23.31 18.86
N ASP A 392 3.78 -23.88 19.66
CA ASP A 392 4.06 -24.70 20.86
C ASP A 392 5.22 -24.14 21.73
N PRO A 393 5.21 -22.84 22.10
CA PRO A 393 6.32 -22.24 22.84
C PRO A 393 6.40 -22.77 24.27
N ALA A 394 7.62 -22.92 24.78
CA ALA A 394 7.85 -22.90 26.21
C ALA A 394 7.76 -21.46 26.74
N ARG A 395 7.49 -21.30 28.04
CA ARG A 395 7.48 -20.00 28.72
C ARG A 395 8.75 -19.17 28.42
N ALA A 396 9.91 -19.80 28.49
CA ALA A 396 11.20 -19.16 28.26
C ALA A 396 11.39 -18.68 26.80
N ASP A 397 10.68 -19.27 25.83
CA ASP A 397 10.73 -18.79 24.44
C ASP A 397 10.03 -17.44 24.30
N ILE A 398 8.88 -17.28 24.96
CA ILE A 398 8.14 -16.01 25.00
C ILE A 398 8.92 -14.94 25.76
N GLU A 399 9.51 -15.28 26.92
CA GLU A 399 10.35 -14.34 27.68
C GLU A 399 11.49 -13.80 26.83
N ARG A 400 12.23 -14.68 26.13
CA ARG A 400 13.32 -14.27 25.24
C ARG A 400 12.86 -13.44 24.06
N LEU A 401 11.71 -13.78 23.47
CA LEU A 401 11.12 -13.02 22.36
C LEU A 401 10.81 -11.58 22.80
N ILE A 402 10.15 -11.42 23.94
CA ILE A 402 9.81 -10.11 24.49
C ILE A 402 11.07 -9.35 24.88
N GLU A 403 11.99 -9.97 25.62
CA GLU A 403 13.24 -9.35 26.06
C GLU A 403 14.04 -8.77 24.88
N ARG A 404 14.13 -9.52 23.77
CA ARG A 404 14.92 -9.11 22.60
C ARG A 404 14.22 -8.12 21.68
N HIS A 405 12.89 -8.17 21.60
CA HIS A 405 12.14 -7.49 20.54
C HIS A 405 10.95 -6.67 21.06
N ARG A 406 10.96 -6.29 22.35
CA ARG A 406 9.87 -5.56 23.00
C ARG A 406 9.33 -4.37 22.20
N GLU A 407 10.22 -3.58 21.60
CA GLU A 407 9.87 -2.36 20.86
C GLU A 407 9.16 -2.64 19.52
N LEU A 408 9.22 -3.88 19.04
CA LEU A 408 8.63 -4.34 17.79
C LEU A 408 7.39 -5.21 17.98
N LEU A 409 6.85 -5.33 19.20
CA LEU A 409 5.74 -6.23 19.51
C LEU A 409 4.59 -5.47 20.18
N ASP A 410 3.40 -5.49 19.56
CA ASP A 410 2.14 -5.11 20.23
C ASP A 410 1.31 -6.33 20.63
N GLY A 411 1.59 -7.48 20.01
CA GLY A 411 0.92 -8.73 20.34
C GLY A 411 1.82 -9.95 20.15
N VAL A 412 1.51 -11.00 20.92
CA VAL A 412 2.05 -12.34 20.73
C VAL A 412 0.88 -13.32 20.64
N GLU A 413 0.85 -14.09 19.57
CA GLU A 413 -0.09 -15.19 19.39
C GLU A 413 0.59 -16.52 19.72
N ILE A 414 0.09 -17.17 20.76
CA ILE A 414 0.51 -18.49 21.19
C ILE A 414 -0.33 -19.53 20.42
N GLN A 415 0.34 -20.24 19.50
CA GLN A 415 -0.26 -21.29 18.70
C GLN A 415 0.00 -22.65 19.34
N LEU A 416 -1.05 -23.38 19.72
CA LEU A 416 -0.92 -24.64 20.45
C LEU A 416 -1.50 -25.81 19.67
N THR A 417 -0.75 -26.91 19.61
CA THR A 417 -1.27 -28.17 19.11
C THR A 417 -2.28 -28.79 20.08
N SER A 418 -3.10 -29.73 19.59
CA SER A 418 -4.08 -30.43 20.43
C SER A 418 -3.45 -31.13 21.64
N ARG A 419 -2.16 -31.50 21.56
CA ARG A 419 -1.40 -32.04 22.69
C ARG A 419 -1.03 -30.95 23.70
N ALA A 420 -0.52 -29.83 23.24
CA ALA A 420 -0.08 -28.72 24.09
C ALA A 420 -1.25 -28.03 24.80
N LEU A 421 -2.43 -27.96 24.17
CA LEU A 421 -3.66 -27.45 24.80
C LEU A 421 -4.07 -28.23 26.06
N ARG A 422 -3.69 -29.50 26.17
CA ARG A 422 -3.97 -30.37 27.33
C ARG A 422 -2.86 -30.35 28.38
N ALA A 423 -1.78 -29.62 28.13
CA ALA A 423 -0.67 -29.49 29.05
C ALA A 423 -0.81 -28.21 29.89
N ASP A 424 -0.23 -28.20 31.09
CA ASP A 424 -0.41 -27.12 32.06
C ASP A 424 0.46 -25.88 31.79
N GLY A 425 1.23 -25.81 30.68
CA GLY A 425 2.33 -24.85 30.49
C GLY A 425 2.00 -23.53 29.79
N TRP A 426 0.87 -23.45 29.08
CA TRP A 426 0.48 -22.24 28.35
C TRP A 426 -0.23 -21.17 29.20
N PRO A 427 -0.97 -21.48 30.30
CA PRO A 427 -1.52 -20.44 31.17
C PRO A 427 -0.44 -19.53 31.76
N GLN A 428 0.71 -20.09 32.15
CA GLN A 428 1.83 -19.28 32.67
C GLN A 428 2.48 -18.42 31.57
N ALA A 429 2.41 -18.84 30.31
CA ALA A 429 2.87 -18.02 29.19
C ALA A 429 1.93 -16.83 28.92
N LEU A 430 0.62 -16.98 29.17
CA LEU A 430 -0.32 -15.87 29.11
C LEU A 430 -0.14 -14.88 30.25
N ALA A 431 0.05 -15.37 31.48
CA ALA A 431 0.26 -14.51 32.65
C ALA A 431 1.47 -13.57 32.49
N LEU A 432 2.53 -14.01 31.79
CA LEU A 432 3.66 -13.15 31.44
C LEU A 432 3.29 -11.96 30.57
N LEU A 433 2.31 -12.13 29.68
CA LEU A 433 1.92 -11.12 28.72
C LEU A 433 1.05 -10.04 29.37
N ASP A 434 0.24 -10.39 30.37
CA ASP A 434 -0.59 -9.44 31.13
C ASP A 434 0.25 -8.34 31.80
N ASP A 435 1.44 -8.68 32.32
CA ASP A 435 2.38 -7.73 32.95
C ASP A 435 3.16 -6.88 31.92
N SER A 436 3.00 -7.16 30.63
CA SER A 436 3.91 -6.68 29.60
C SER A 436 3.29 -5.67 28.64
N SER A 437 2.06 -5.17 28.83
CA SER A 437 1.36 -4.29 27.84
C SER A 437 1.27 -4.85 26.40
N ILE A 438 1.70 -6.09 26.16
CA ILE A 438 1.61 -6.82 24.90
C ILE A 438 0.34 -7.64 24.95
N THR A 439 -0.46 -7.59 23.88
CA THR A 439 -1.69 -8.37 23.80
C THR A 439 -1.41 -9.85 23.58
N ALA A 440 -2.09 -10.72 24.33
CA ALA A 440 -1.98 -12.16 24.19
C ALA A 440 -3.17 -12.73 23.40
N SER A 441 -2.86 -13.42 22.28
CA SER A 441 -3.84 -14.21 21.53
C SER A 441 -3.56 -15.70 21.69
N LEU A 442 -4.61 -16.50 21.90
CA LEU A 442 -4.51 -17.96 21.90
C LEU A 442 -5.09 -18.53 20.60
N CYS A 443 -4.38 -19.46 19.97
CA CYS A 443 -4.79 -20.09 18.73
C CYS A 443 -4.57 -21.61 18.76
N ALA A 444 -5.57 -22.38 18.31
CA ALA A 444 -5.39 -23.82 18.12
C ALA A 444 -4.73 -24.14 16.78
N VAL A 445 -3.86 -25.15 16.75
CA VAL A 445 -3.28 -25.75 15.55
C VAL A 445 -3.66 -27.22 15.54
N THR A 446 -4.67 -27.56 14.74
CA THR A 446 -5.30 -28.89 14.78
C THR A 446 -5.07 -29.63 13.47
N PRO A 447 -4.18 -30.65 13.44
CA PRO A 447 -3.96 -31.47 12.25
C PRO A 447 -5.13 -32.44 12.00
N GLY A 448 -5.14 -33.06 10.82
CA GLY A 448 -6.03 -34.19 10.53
C GLY A 448 -7.41 -33.82 9.96
N GLN A 449 -7.63 -32.56 9.56
CA GLN A 449 -8.88 -32.18 8.91
C GLN A 449 -8.99 -32.80 7.52
N ILE A 450 -9.96 -33.69 7.35
CA ILE A 450 -10.27 -34.28 6.05
C ILE A 450 -11.10 -33.28 5.25
N LEU A 451 -10.61 -32.90 4.06
CA LEU A 451 -11.29 -32.01 3.14
C LEU A 451 -11.58 -32.75 1.82
N PRO A 452 -12.78 -32.60 1.24
CA PRO A 452 -13.11 -33.21 -0.05
C PRO A 452 -12.10 -32.82 -1.13
N GLY A 453 -11.65 -33.80 -1.92
CA GLY A 453 -10.73 -33.59 -3.03
C GLY A 453 -9.26 -33.38 -2.66
N LYS A 454 -8.88 -33.37 -1.37
CA LYS A 454 -7.48 -33.24 -0.94
C LYS A 454 -6.83 -34.60 -0.73
N GLN A 455 -5.58 -34.74 -1.19
CA GLN A 455 -4.80 -35.99 -1.07
C GLN A 455 -4.45 -36.33 0.38
N LEU A 456 -4.15 -35.32 1.20
CA LEU A 456 -3.75 -35.49 2.60
C LEU A 456 -4.66 -34.66 3.51
N PRO A 457 -4.92 -35.10 4.75
CA PRO A 457 -5.56 -34.25 5.74
C PRO A 457 -4.80 -32.92 5.92
N ARG A 458 -5.54 -31.85 6.21
CA ARG A 458 -4.99 -30.50 6.41
C ARG A 458 -4.93 -30.12 7.88
N THR A 459 -4.07 -29.16 8.17
CA THR A 459 -3.99 -28.52 9.48
C THR A 459 -4.92 -27.32 9.51
N ARG A 460 -5.83 -27.29 10.47
CA ARG A 460 -6.66 -26.13 10.79
C ARG A 460 -5.89 -25.22 11.74
N ILE A 461 -6.00 -23.92 11.50
CA ILE A 461 -5.51 -22.87 12.39
C ILE A 461 -6.72 -22.10 12.93
N GLY A 462 -6.76 -21.90 14.24
CA GLY A 462 -7.88 -21.29 14.95
C GLY A 462 -8.86 -22.32 15.54
N PHE A 463 -9.51 -21.93 16.62
CA PHE A 463 -10.54 -22.72 17.30
C PHE A 463 -11.83 -22.72 16.48
N ARG A 464 -12.54 -23.85 16.43
CA ARG A 464 -13.96 -23.87 16.08
C ARG A 464 -14.82 -23.64 17.32
N LEU A 465 -16.13 -23.48 17.12
CA LEU A 465 -17.07 -23.28 18.23
C LEU A 465 -17.06 -24.47 19.20
N GLU A 466 -16.97 -25.69 18.68
CA GLU A 466 -16.86 -26.91 19.50
C GLU A 466 -15.56 -26.93 20.32
N ASP A 467 -14.42 -26.62 19.70
CA ASP A 467 -13.12 -26.58 20.39
C ASP A 467 -13.12 -25.49 21.47
N LEU A 468 -13.75 -24.35 21.18
CA LEU A 468 -13.89 -23.23 22.12
C LEU A 468 -14.75 -23.61 23.32
N ALA A 469 -15.85 -24.34 23.13
CA ALA A 469 -16.73 -24.79 24.22
C ALA A 469 -16.04 -25.78 25.17
N ASP A 470 -15.18 -26.64 24.62
CA ASP A 470 -14.34 -27.55 25.41
C ASP A 470 -13.30 -26.76 26.22
N LEU A 471 -12.58 -25.83 25.56
CA LEU A 471 -11.60 -24.96 26.20
C LEU A 471 -12.21 -24.14 27.34
N ALA A 472 -13.34 -23.50 27.06
CA ALA A 472 -14.18 -22.78 27.99
C ALA A 472 -14.50 -23.57 29.26
N SER A 473 -15.00 -24.80 29.08
CA SER A 473 -15.40 -25.68 30.17
C SER A 473 -14.20 -26.14 31.01
N ALA A 474 -13.03 -26.28 30.39
CA ALA A 474 -11.81 -26.72 31.05
C ALA A 474 -11.09 -25.60 31.83
N LEU A 475 -11.24 -24.33 31.44
CA LEU A 475 -10.30 -23.26 31.84
C LEU A 475 -10.92 -22.03 32.51
N TRP A 476 -12.24 -21.88 32.57
CA TRP A 476 -12.86 -20.66 33.13
C TRP A 476 -12.81 -20.50 34.65
N THR A 477 -11.74 -20.96 35.30
CA THR A 477 -11.32 -20.37 36.58
C THR A 477 -10.60 -19.05 36.31
N SER A 478 -10.89 -17.99 37.08
CA SER A 478 -10.77 -16.58 36.67
C SER A 478 -9.37 -16.00 36.37
N HIS A 479 -8.28 -16.75 36.56
CA HIS A 479 -6.90 -16.22 36.51
C HIS A 479 -6.10 -16.61 35.25
N ASP A 480 -6.65 -17.46 34.36
CA ASP A 480 -5.92 -18.05 33.22
C ASP A 480 -6.58 -17.76 31.85
N ARG A 481 -7.34 -16.67 31.73
CA ARG A 481 -8.09 -16.35 30.50
C ARG A 481 -7.24 -15.55 29.51
N PRO A 482 -7.12 -16.00 28.23
CA PRO A 482 -6.44 -15.20 27.22
C PRO A 482 -7.20 -13.91 26.93
N SER A 483 -6.47 -12.83 26.63
CA SER A 483 -7.08 -11.55 26.23
C SER A 483 -7.86 -11.70 24.91
N ARG A 484 -7.36 -12.55 24.01
CA ARG A 484 -7.97 -12.80 22.69
C ARG A 484 -7.90 -14.27 22.28
N ILE A 485 -8.84 -14.70 21.43
CA ILE A 485 -8.84 -16.04 20.82
C ILE A 485 -8.98 -15.93 19.30
N VAL A 486 -8.19 -16.73 18.57
CA VAL A 486 -8.32 -16.88 17.12
C VAL A 486 -9.38 -17.93 16.80
N LEU A 487 -10.47 -17.49 16.16
CA LEU A 487 -11.57 -18.35 15.71
C LEU A 487 -11.50 -18.61 14.22
N HIS A 488 -11.56 -19.89 13.86
CA HIS A 488 -11.67 -20.32 12.48
C HIS A 488 -13.10 -20.15 12.00
N ALA A 489 -13.30 -19.33 10.96
CA ALA A 489 -14.62 -19.11 10.36
C ALA A 489 -14.72 -19.86 9.02
N PRO A 490 -15.12 -21.15 9.01
CA PRO A 490 -15.08 -21.97 7.80
C PRO A 490 -16.02 -21.44 6.71
N PRO A 491 -15.71 -21.70 5.43
CA PRO A 491 -16.61 -21.38 4.33
C PRO A 491 -18.00 -21.97 4.52
N GLY A 492 -19.04 -21.26 4.07
CA GLY A 492 -20.43 -21.73 4.08
C GLY A 492 -21.19 -21.54 5.40
N THR A 493 -20.52 -21.18 6.50
CA THR A 493 -21.20 -20.80 7.76
C THR A 493 -21.18 -19.27 7.91
N PRO A 494 -22.32 -18.59 8.10
CA PRO A 494 -22.37 -17.15 8.28
C PRO A 494 -21.47 -16.67 9.44
N VAL A 495 -20.64 -15.65 9.19
CA VAL A 495 -19.71 -15.08 10.21
C VAL A 495 -20.51 -14.54 11.39
N ALA A 496 -21.68 -13.95 11.13
CA ALA A 496 -22.56 -13.41 12.15
C ALA A 496 -23.00 -14.46 13.18
N THR A 497 -23.29 -15.68 12.71
CA THR A 497 -23.71 -16.81 13.55
C THR A 497 -22.53 -17.29 14.39
N ILE A 498 -21.37 -17.47 13.76
CA ILE A 498 -20.12 -17.85 14.46
C ILE A 498 -19.82 -16.87 15.58
N LEU A 499 -19.86 -15.57 15.29
CA LEU A 499 -19.54 -14.55 16.28
C LEU A 499 -20.52 -14.56 17.46
N ARG A 500 -21.82 -14.68 17.18
CA ARG A 500 -22.88 -14.70 18.20
C ARG A 500 -22.73 -15.89 19.14
N ASP A 501 -22.48 -17.08 18.58
CA ASP A 501 -22.31 -18.29 19.37
C ASP A 501 -20.99 -18.28 20.15
N ALA A 502 -19.91 -17.75 19.56
CA ALA A 502 -18.64 -17.55 20.24
C ALA A 502 -18.76 -16.62 21.45
N HIS A 503 -19.51 -15.51 21.35
CA HIS A 503 -19.76 -14.62 22.50
C HIS A 503 -20.61 -15.28 23.59
N ARG A 504 -21.52 -16.18 23.22
CA ARG A 504 -22.31 -16.97 24.18
C ARG A 504 -21.44 -17.98 24.91
N ILE A 505 -20.52 -18.61 24.19
CA ILE A 505 -19.54 -19.52 24.76
C ILE A 505 -18.59 -18.69 25.63
N ALA A 506 -17.74 -17.83 25.07
CA ALA A 506 -16.72 -17.10 25.82
C ALA A 506 -17.04 -15.61 26.02
N PRO A 507 -17.95 -15.24 26.94
CA PRO A 507 -18.32 -13.84 27.15
C PRO A 507 -17.14 -13.02 27.68
N GLY A 508 -16.94 -11.85 27.08
CA GLY A 508 -15.92 -10.88 27.47
C GLY A 508 -14.52 -11.12 26.89
N ILE A 509 -14.31 -12.20 26.13
CA ILE A 509 -13.05 -12.45 25.41
C ILE A 509 -13.10 -11.78 24.04
N ALA A 510 -12.05 -11.06 23.67
CA ALA A 510 -11.93 -10.47 22.34
C ALA A 510 -11.60 -11.54 21.29
N LEU A 511 -12.06 -11.35 20.05
CA LEU A 511 -12.04 -12.41 19.03
C LEU A 511 -11.28 -11.97 17.79
N ASP A 512 -10.43 -12.85 17.27
CA ASP A 512 -9.76 -12.70 15.98
C ASP A 512 -10.40 -13.68 15.01
N LEU A 513 -11.29 -13.19 14.14
CA LEU A 513 -12.02 -14.00 13.17
C LEU A 513 -11.14 -14.26 11.94
N ARG A 514 -10.63 -15.48 11.82
CA ARG A 514 -9.88 -15.93 10.65
C ARG A 514 -10.84 -16.33 9.53
N VAL A 515 -10.78 -15.60 8.42
CA VAL A 515 -11.48 -15.94 7.18
C VAL A 515 -10.50 -16.54 6.18
N ASP A 516 -10.84 -17.72 5.65
CA ASP A 516 -10.03 -18.37 4.63
C ASP A 516 -10.43 -17.90 3.24
N PHE A 517 -9.45 -17.61 2.40
CA PHE A 517 -9.66 -17.38 0.98
C PHE A 517 -9.53 -18.66 0.17
N GLY A 518 -10.36 -18.76 -0.88
CA GLY A 518 -10.28 -19.76 -1.92
C GLY A 518 -9.77 -19.18 -3.23
N VAL A 519 -10.07 -19.85 -4.34
CA VAL A 519 -9.73 -19.42 -5.71
C VAL A 519 -10.85 -18.66 -6.43
N ASP A 520 -11.92 -18.31 -5.70
CA ASP A 520 -13.06 -17.56 -6.21
C ASP A 520 -13.04 -16.15 -5.60
N ASP A 521 -12.68 -15.15 -6.40
CA ASP A 521 -12.60 -13.76 -5.95
C ASP A 521 -13.95 -13.20 -5.51
N ILE A 522 -15.06 -13.64 -6.11
CA ILE A 522 -16.40 -13.19 -5.74
C ILE A 522 -16.74 -13.70 -4.33
N ALA A 523 -16.46 -14.98 -4.08
CA ALA A 523 -16.64 -15.59 -2.77
C ALA A 523 -15.72 -14.95 -1.70
N ASN A 524 -14.47 -14.68 -2.04
CA ASN A 524 -13.51 -14.02 -1.15
C ASN A 524 -13.96 -12.60 -0.77
N VAL A 525 -14.43 -11.81 -1.75
CA VAL A 525 -14.99 -10.46 -1.51
C VAL A 525 -16.21 -10.53 -0.59
N ALA A 526 -17.16 -11.43 -0.88
CA ALA A 526 -18.36 -11.58 -0.06
C ALA A 526 -18.02 -11.98 1.38
N ARG A 527 -17.08 -12.92 1.54
CA ARG A 527 -16.67 -13.42 2.86
C ARG A 527 -15.95 -12.35 3.68
N LEU A 528 -15.02 -11.62 3.07
CA LEU A 528 -14.33 -10.52 3.72
C LEU A 528 -15.31 -9.40 4.10
N ALA A 529 -16.23 -9.04 3.20
CA ALA A 529 -17.21 -8.01 3.44
C ALA A 529 -18.13 -8.35 4.61
N GLU A 530 -18.63 -9.60 4.66
CA GLU A 530 -19.42 -10.11 5.79
C GLU A 530 -18.65 -9.98 7.11
N ALA A 531 -17.38 -10.40 7.13
CA ALA A 531 -16.56 -10.38 8.33
C ALA A 531 -16.29 -8.96 8.84
N LEU A 532 -15.96 -8.02 7.96
CA LEU A 532 -15.71 -6.62 8.34
C LEU A 532 -16.97 -5.93 8.86
N ILE A 533 -18.13 -6.20 8.25
CA ILE A 533 -19.41 -5.64 8.72
C ILE A 533 -19.83 -6.21 10.06
N VAL A 534 -19.61 -7.51 10.27
CA VAL A 534 -19.87 -8.14 11.57
C VAL A 534 -18.94 -7.54 12.63
N ALA A 535 -17.65 -7.37 12.33
CA ALA A 535 -16.69 -6.72 13.23
C ALA A 535 -17.05 -5.26 13.56
N ALA A 536 -17.64 -4.51 12.62
CA ALA A 536 -18.12 -3.14 12.85
C ALA A 536 -19.21 -3.04 13.94
N THR A 537 -19.91 -4.14 14.22
CA THR A 537 -20.96 -4.22 15.24
C THR A 537 -20.51 -4.83 16.57
N ALA A 538 -19.28 -5.33 16.64
CA ALA A 538 -18.81 -6.14 17.76
C ALA A 538 -17.46 -5.67 18.27
N LYS A 539 -17.49 -4.90 19.36
CA LYS A 539 -16.29 -4.37 20.01
C LYS A 539 -15.31 -5.49 20.34
N GLY A 540 -14.02 -5.25 20.06
CA GLY A 540 -12.96 -6.22 20.33
C GLY A 540 -12.82 -7.31 19.27
N THR A 541 -13.58 -7.27 18.18
CA THR A 541 -13.45 -8.22 17.07
C THR A 541 -12.45 -7.72 16.02
N ARG A 542 -11.46 -8.56 15.68
CA ARG A 542 -10.55 -8.37 14.55
C ARG A 542 -10.89 -9.34 13.42
N VAL A 543 -10.55 -8.99 12.19
CA VAL A 543 -10.73 -9.86 11.01
C VAL A 543 -9.36 -10.20 10.45
N LEU A 544 -9.00 -11.47 10.54
CA LEU A 544 -7.72 -12.01 10.09
C LEU A 544 -7.87 -12.62 8.70
N VAL A 545 -7.11 -12.08 7.75
CA VAL A 545 -7.11 -12.51 6.34
C VAL A 545 -5.76 -13.11 5.95
N GLU A 546 -5.82 -14.15 5.13
CA GLU A 546 -4.67 -14.74 4.46
C GLU A 546 -5.12 -15.49 3.19
N PRO A 547 -4.23 -15.60 2.17
CA PRO A 547 -2.88 -15.05 2.11
C PRO A 547 -2.86 -13.59 1.61
N ILE A 548 -1.77 -12.85 1.86
CA ILE A 548 -1.57 -11.52 1.25
C ILE A 548 -1.26 -11.63 -0.25
N ILE A 549 -0.42 -12.58 -0.65
CA ILE A 549 -0.05 -12.88 -2.04
C ILE A 549 -0.61 -14.26 -2.40
N ASP A 550 -1.07 -14.45 -3.63
CA ASP A 550 -1.51 -15.74 -4.15
C ASP A 550 -0.58 -16.90 -3.74
N LEU A 551 -1.22 -17.97 -3.24
CA LEU A 551 -0.59 -19.27 -3.01
C LEU A 551 -0.85 -20.15 -4.23
N ASP A 552 0.15 -20.27 -5.10
CA ASP A 552 0.11 -21.04 -6.35
C ASP A 552 1.18 -22.14 -6.43
N ARG A 553 2.13 -22.14 -5.49
CA ARG A 553 3.26 -23.08 -5.39
C ARG A 553 3.17 -23.99 -4.16
N THR A 554 1.95 -24.27 -3.71
CA THR A 554 1.70 -25.14 -2.55
C THR A 554 0.66 -26.21 -2.86
N MET A 555 0.49 -27.19 -1.96
CA MET A 555 -0.55 -28.22 -2.09
C MET A 555 -1.97 -27.67 -2.00
N ASP A 556 -2.11 -26.43 -1.52
CA ASP A 556 -3.37 -25.70 -1.45
C ASP A 556 -3.24 -24.38 -2.21
N VAL A 557 -4.11 -24.21 -3.21
CA VAL A 557 -4.19 -22.97 -3.97
C VAL A 557 -5.20 -22.03 -3.35
N ALA A 558 -4.85 -20.76 -3.24
CA ALA A 558 -5.72 -19.71 -2.76
C ALA A 558 -5.33 -18.37 -3.40
N HIS A 559 -6.33 -17.58 -3.78
CA HIS A 559 -6.10 -16.19 -4.14
C HIS A 559 -5.82 -15.37 -2.88
N GLY A 560 -4.86 -14.46 -2.97
CA GLY A 560 -4.56 -13.50 -1.92
C GLY A 560 -5.26 -12.17 -2.12
N LEU A 561 -4.80 -11.16 -1.37
CA LEU A 561 -5.14 -9.77 -1.61
C LEU A 561 -4.40 -9.20 -2.83
N LEU A 562 -3.25 -9.78 -3.16
CA LEU A 562 -2.41 -9.45 -4.30
C LEU A 562 -2.16 -10.69 -5.15
N ASP A 563 -2.07 -10.52 -6.47
CA ASP A 563 -1.63 -11.58 -7.38
C ASP A 563 -0.10 -11.81 -7.29
N ARG A 564 0.43 -12.74 -8.09
CA ARG A 564 1.88 -13.03 -8.13
C ARG A 564 2.72 -11.91 -8.77
N LEU A 565 2.12 -10.95 -9.46
CA LEU A 565 2.77 -9.71 -9.91
C LEU A 565 2.58 -8.55 -8.91
N ARG A 566 1.95 -8.82 -7.75
CA ARG A 566 1.65 -7.85 -6.69
C ARG A 566 0.60 -6.82 -7.10
N ASN A 567 -0.21 -7.14 -8.10
CA ASN A 567 -1.34 -6.33 -8.47
C ASN A 567 -2.52 -6.61 -7.52
N PRO A 568 -3.29 -5.58 -7.14
CA PRO A 568 -4.50 -5.74 -6.34
C PRO A 568 -5.50 -6.74 -6.93
N ARG A 569 -5.99 -7.65 -6.09
CA ARG A 569 -7.15 -8.52 -6.39
C ARG A 569 -8.45 -7.90 -5.87
N PRO A 570 -9.63 -8.39 -6.29
CA PRO A 570 -10.91 -7.88 -5.82
C PRO A 570 -11.06 -7.77 -4.30
N ALA A 571 -10.53 -8.74 -3.53
CA ALA A 571 -10.58 -8.71 -2.06
C ALA A 571 -9.78 -7.56 -1.45
N PHE A 572 -8.69 -7.12 -2.08
CA PHE A 572 -7.95 -5.91 -1.66
C PHE A 572 -8.82 -4.66 -1.75
N HIS A 573 -9.55 -4.51 -2.86
CA HIS A 573 -10.45 -3.39 -3.05
C HIS A 573 -11.60 -3.39 -2.02
N ALA A 574 -12.14 -4.57 -1.72
CA ALA A 574 -13.15 -4.73 -0.68
C ALA A 574 -12.61 -4.33 0.70
N ALA A 575 -11.39 -4.77 1.03
CA ALA A 575 -10.71 -4.44 2.28
C ALA A 575 -10.60 -2.92 2.46
N ARG A 576 -9.91 -2.23 1.54
CA ARG A 576 -9.65 -0.77 1.64
C ARG A 576 -10.94 0.06 1.70
N CYS A 577 -11.96 -0.34 0.94
CA CYS A 577 -13.24 0.35 0.92
C CYS A 577 -13.95 0.23 2.27
N LEU A 578 -14.11 -1.00 2.78
CA LEU A 578 -14.88 -1.25 3.98
C LEU A 578 -14.15 -0.81 5.25
N THR A 579 -12.83 -0.93 5.32
CA THR A 579 -12.06 -0.37 6.45
C THR A 579 -12.26 1.15 6.53
N THR A 580 -12.24 1.84 5.39
CA THR A 580 -12.46 3.29 5.32
C THR A 580 -13.90 3.67 5.67
N THR A 581 -14.90 3.06 5.05
CA THR A 581 -16.30 3.48 5.21
C THR A 581 -16.86 3.13 6.59
N LEU A 582 -16.46 2.00 7.17
CA LEU A 582 -17.02 1.53 8.44
C LEU A 582 -16.26 2.05 9.66
N PHE A 583 -14.95 2.27 9.56
CA PHE A 583 -14.08 2.50 10.74
C PHE A 583 -13.39 3.87 10.78
N SER A 584 -13.73 4.79 9.88
CA SER A 584 -13.17 6.14 9.84
C SER A 584 -13.47 7.00 11.08
N ASP A 585 -14.66 6.86 11.67
CA ASP A 585 -15.07 7.70 12.81
C ASP A 585 -14.90 7.01 14.18
N GLY A 586 -14.49 5.74 14.21
CA GLY A 586 -14.32 4.94 15.43
C GLY A 586 -15.60 4.65 16.23
N ALA A 587 -16.71 5.33 15.93
CA ALA A 587 -18.00 5.10 16.57
C ALA A 587 -18.62 3.75 16.12
N PRO A 588 -19.17 2.96 17.06
CA PRO A 588 -19.66 1.61 16.77
C PRO A 588 -20.93 1.64 15.91
N TRP A 589 -21.06 0.64 15.04
CA TRP A 589 -22.30 0.37 14.32
C TRP A 589 -23.21 -0.55 15.13
N THR A 590 -24.50 -0.47 14.87
CA THR A 590 -25.51 -1.39 15.42
C THR A 590 -26.25 -2.07 14.28
N ARG A 591 -26.65 -3.34 14.45
CA ARG A 591 -27.53 -4.00 13.48
C ARG A 591 -28.93 -3.36 13.55
N SER A 592 -29.50 -2.99 12.41
CA SER A 592 -30.89 -2.53 12.33
C SER A 592 -31.86 -3.69 12.09
N GLY A 593 -33.14 -3.45 12.41
CA GLY A 593 -34.23 -4.40 12.18
C GLY A 593 -34.56 -4.66 10.71
N ASP A 594 -33.94 -3.92 9.78
CA ASP A 594 -34.10 -4.08 8.32
C ASP A 594 -33.27 -5.25 7.76
N SER A 595 -32.69 -6.06 8.63
CA SER A 595 -31.95 -7.26 8.24
C SER A 595 -32.92 -8.31 7.69
N GLY A 596 -32.65 -8.83 6.49
CA GLY A 596 -33.51 -9.82 5.85
C GLY A 596 -33.53 -11.17 6.59
N PRO A 597 -34.57 -12.00 6.41
CA PRO A 597 -34.76 -13.26 7.15
C PRO A 597 -33.64 -14.29 6.95
N ASP A 598 -32.85 -14.19 5.87
CA ASP A 598 -31.80 -15.15 5.51
C ASP A 598 -30.37 -14.69 5.90
N ASP A 599 -30.21 -13.64 6.72
CA ASP A 599 -28.90 -13.00 7.05
C ASP A 599 -28.10 -12.51 5.82
N ARG A 600 -28.68 -12.58 4.61
CA ARG A 600 -28.08 -12.13 3.33
C ARG A 600 -28.02 -10.62 3.19
N VAL A 601 -28.97 -9.93 3.82
CA VAL A 601 -28.98 -8.46 3.91
C VAL A 601 -28.63 -8.11 5.34
N ILE A 602 -27.45 -7.52 5.53
CA ILE A 602 -27.00 -7.04 6.84
C ILE A 602 -27.14 -5.52 6.82
N ALA A 603 -28.09 -5.01 7.61
CA ALA A 603 -28.35 -3.59 7.72
C ALA A 603 -27.71 -3.03 9.01
N LEU A 604 -27.02 -1.90 8.88
CA LEU A 604 -26.29 -1.22 9.95
C LEU A 604 -26.80 0.21 10.15
N ALA A 605 -26.77 0.67 11.40
CA ALA A 605 -27.10 2.04 11.77
C ALA A 605 -26.05 2.63 12.74
N ARG A 606 -25.70 3.90 12.50
CA ARG A 606 -24.85 4.73 13.36
C ARG A 606 -25.31 6.18 13.30
N GLY A 607 -25.98 6.66 14.34
CA GLY A 607 -26.63 7.97 14.30
C GLY A 607 -27.63 8.06 13.14
N THR A 608 -27.44 9.03 12.24
CA THR A 608 -28.23 9.20 11.00
C THR A 608 -27.77 8.29 9.86
N GLU A 609 -26.54 7.80 9.92
CA GLU A 609 -25.97 6.97 8.86
C GLU A 609 -26.64 5.60 8.81
N ARG A 610 -26.75 5.07 7.59
CA ARG A 610 -27.24 3.72 7.32
C ARG A 610 -26.34 3.03 6.30
N ALA A 611 -26.12 1.74 6.49
CA ALA A 611 -25.38 0.93 5.54
C ALA A 611 -26.04 -0.44 5.37
N TRP A 612 -25.87 -1.03 4.19
CA TRP A 612 -26.42 -2.35 3.87
C TRP A 612 -25.36 -3.14 3.11
N LEU A 613 -25.17 -4.39 3.49
CA LEU A 613 -24.47 -5.37 2.65
C LEU A 613 -25.46 -6.40 2.17
N VAL A 614 -25.50 -6.56 0.85
CA VAL A 614 -26.26 -7.60 0.16
C VAL A 614 -25.26 -8.65 -0.30
N LEU A 615 -25.35 -9.85 0.28
CA LEU A 615 -24.53 -11.00 -0.07
C LEU A 615 -25.05 -11.74 -1.31
N PRO A 616 -24.17 -12.38 -2.10
CA PRO A 616 -24.57 -13.10 -3.31
C PRO A 616 -25.48 -14.32 -2.99
N GLY A 617 -26.18 -14.81 -4.02
CA GLY A 617 -26.94 -16.07 -3.97
C GLY A 617 -28.39 -15.94 -3.49
N GLY A 618 -29.30 -15.51 -4.39
CA GLY A 618 -30.76 -15.57 -4.23
C GLY A 618 -31.47 -14.55 -5.14
N GLN A 619 -32.73 -14.16 -4.85
CA GLN A 619 -33.45 -13.20 -5.70
C GLN A 619 -32.76 -11.82 -5.67
N SER A 620 -32.69 -11.17 -6.83
CA SER A 620 -32.22 -9.80 -6.94
C SER A 620 -33.18 -8.86 -6.19
N CYS A 621 -32.61 -7.94 -5.41
CA CYS A 621 -33.36 -6.91 -4.69
C CYS A 621 -33.03 -5.53 -5.25
N ARG A 622 -33.94 -4.58 -5.09
CA ARG A 622 -33.69 -3.19 -5.48
C ARG A 622 -33.29 -2.35 -4.27
N PRO A 623 -32.50 -1.28 -4.47
CA PRO A 623 -32.22 -0.31 -3.40
C PRO A 623 -33.48 0.28 -2.75
N ALA A 624 -34.58 0.49 -3.48
CA ALA A 624 -35.85 0.93 -2.89
C ALA A 624 -36.46 -0.05 -1.90
N ASP A 625 -36.33 -1.36 -2.14
CA ASP A 625 -36.83 -2.40 -1.23
C ASP A 625 -36.12 -2.35 0.13
N LEU A 626 -34.90 -1.79 0.16
CA LEU A 626 -34.07 -1.63 1.35
C LEU A 626 -34.20 -0.24 1.99
N GLY A 627 -35.00 0.66 1.42
CA GLY A 627 -35.05 2.08 1.82
C GLY A 627 -33.75 2.85 1.52
N ALA A 628 -32.97 2.38 0.54
CA ALA A 628 -31.64 2.86 0.19
C ALA A 628 -31.60 3.74 -1.07
N THR A 629 -32.73 4.32 -1.49
CA THR A 629 -32.85 5.16 -2.71
C THR A 629 -31.97 6.42 -2.74
N ALA A 630 -31.48 6.87 -1.58
CA ALA A 630 -30.56 8.01 -1.45
C ALA A 630 -29.13 7.59 -1.05
N ALA A 631 -28.81 6.29 -1.11
CA ALA A 631 -27.49 5.78 -0.77
C ALA A 631 -26.51 5.94 -1.95
N ARG A 632 -25.24 5.59 -1.70
CA ARG A 632 -24.22 5.31 -2.72
C ARG A 632 -24.01 3.81 -2.81
N ARG A 633 -23.77 3.29 -4.01
CA ARG A 633 -23.48 1.87 -4.28
C ARG A 633 -21.99 1.67 -4.48
N PHE A 634 -21.39 0.74 -3.74
CA PHE A 634 -19.98 0.42 -3.82
C PHE A 634 -19.79 -0.89 -4.58
N ASP A 635 -19.06 -0.84 -5.69
CA ASP A 635 -18.45 -2.00 -6.34
C ASP A 635 -17.19 -2.34 -5.56
N LEU A 636 -17.33 -3.23 -4.58
CA LEU A 636 -16.24 -3.65 -3.69
C LEU A 636 -15.10 -4.34 -4.44
N ALA A 637 -15.39 -5.03 -5.54
CA ALA A 637 -14.39 -5.76 -6.31
C ALA A 637 -13.44 -4.83 -7.09
N ARG A 638 -13.88 -3.60 -7.39
CA ARG A 638 -13.07 -2.60 -8.12
C ARG A 638 -12.71 -1.36 -7.27
N GLY A 639 -13.35 -1.20 -6.12
CA GLY A 639 -13.23 0.00 -5.29
C GLY A 639 -13.80 1.25 -5.97
N LEU A 640 -14.90 1.06 -6.71
CA LEU A 640 -15.63 2.13 -7.39
C LEU A 640 -16.96 2.38 -6.67
N VAL A 641 -17.42 3.62 -6.76
CA VAL A 641 -18.66 4.09 -6.16
C VAL A 641 -19.56 4.65 -7.25
N TYR A 642 -20.84 4.35 -7.18
CA TYR A 642 -21.85 4.81 -8.10
C TYR A 642 -22.94 5.53 -7.30
N ASP A 643 -23.47 6.61 -7.87
CA ASP A 643 -24.74 7.15 -7.39
C ASP A 643 -25.81 6.06 -7.57
N VAL A 644 -26.65 5.82 -6.56
CA VAL A 644 -27.66 4.74 -6.61
C VAL A 644 -28.72 5.07 -7.66
N ASP A 645 -28.96 4.12 -8.56
CA ASP A 645 -30.20 4.00 -9.32
C ASP A 645 -31.06 2.89 -8.69
N ASP A 646 -32.37 2.89 -8.95
CA ASP A 646 -33.26 1.82 -8.46
C ASP A 646 -33.18 0.55 -9.34
N ALA A 647 -32.04 0.34 -10.01
CA ALA A 647 -31.82 -0.86 -10.80
C ALA A 647 -31.66 -2.08 -9.88
N PRO A 648 -32.10 -3.27 -10.30
CA PRO A 648 -31.90 -4.49 -9.53
C PRO A 648 -30.41 -4.74 -9.28
N LEU A 649 -30.05 -5.05 -8.03
CA LEU A 649 -28.67 -5.35 -7.66
C LEU A 649 -28.23 -6.70 -8.25
N ASP A 650 -26.96 -6.80 -8.63
CA ASP A 650 -26.38 -8.05 -9.13
C ASP A 650 -26.45 -9.13 -8.05
N PRO A 651 -27.24 -10.20 -8.25
CA PRO A 651 -27.39 -11.26 -7.25
C PRO A 651 -26.16 -12.16 -7.15
N THR A 652 -25.18 -12.02 -8.05
CA THR A 652 -23.97 -12.84 -8.10
C THR A 652 -22.80 -12.24 -7.35
N ALA A 653 -22.85 -10.95 -6.98
CA ALA A 653 -21.76 -10.25 -6.30
C ALA A 653 -22.22 -9.59 -5.00
N ALA A 654 -21.29 -9.43 -4.05
CA ALA A 654 -21.57 -8.66 -2.85
C ALA A 654 -21.69 -7.16 -3.18
N THR A 655 -22.78 -6.53 -2.75
CA THR A 655 -23.01 -5.11 -2.95
C THR A 655 -23.10 -4.40 -1.60
N PHE A 656 -22.31 -3.34 -1.43
CA PHE A 656 -22.39 -2.48 -0.26
C PHE A 656 -23.07 -1.15 -0.61
N LEU A 657 -24.06 -0.77 0.17
CA LEU A 657 -24.78 0.50 0.06
C LEU A 657 -24.51 1.32 1.31
N TRP A 658 -24.28 2.62 1.17
CA TRP A 658 -24.08 3.52 2.31
C TRP A 658 -24.79 4.85 2.10
N ARG A 659 -25.43 5.34 3.15
CA ARG A 659 -26.07 6.65 3.24
C ARG A 659 -25.53 7.36 4.48
N GLY A 660 -24.80 8.45 4.24
CA GLY A 660 -24.26 9.35 5.29
C GLY A 660 -25.31 10.13 6.04
#